data_AF-A0AA36M7V5-F1
#
_entry.id   AF-A0AA36M7V5-F1
#
_cell.length_a   1.000
_cell.length_b   1.000
_cell.length_c   1.000
_cell.angle_alpha   90.00
_cell.angle_beta   90.00
_cell.angle_gamma   90.00
#
_symmetry.space_group_name_H-M   'P 1'
#
loop_
_entity.id
_entity.type
_entity.pdbx_description
1 polymer ?
#
loop_
_entity_poly.entity_id
_entity_poly.type
_entity_poly.pdbx_seq_one_letter_code
_entity_poly.pdbx_strand_id
1 'polypeptide(L)'
;MRICLAIAAVTFLLPVFVSGDLQCPDGKLDEDEIYDEILGVLRNARGSLKDGLVKNGPDGDYLPEAWDMENLKWSCELEKTAMSVLGNCDDEIDEVDSSKRAHGKAEIYSWRVPKNSDSDSDIGDALKSFVGTIANEELRDVSSNGIKFSGEGEAMAKYANLMRASTTEIGCAMEECDYYGDIYVTSYCVTNQSPLGAGDYISGPACALDEDEVQDDILPTIRKSRGQLQNGLQQNGHDGEMLPAAPDMQTLTWSCELEKQARIALTSGEQCPQGDHVAEFENALKDKAGIFHGEYVDSNDKIKTITEVLASFLSNINNEPLTDVSNGIKYSGEPNLGEYANLVRANTTEIGCWKTECPEPDSSYVYFSVYCITNSPPLESGEDIYEPETTTTTTTTTTTTTTTTTTTTTTTTTTTPTTTTTTTTLPPTTTITSTLPPTTTITSTLPTTTSSTTTLKPTTSTSTTPTTKRPSSTSPSTKKSTTPCPTYPHTTSNTTTPKTTKPKRSTTPCPTYPTTKKPKTTTPCPTLPPGARAKREARANYTSFIKEKALFPKAELDDKGICPDNFMTNTLRTRFLEMHNYRRALLALGKLRTRAGKYLSQAQNMFKLRYDCKLEEKAALYAGQCPERRSRASTRKGNGENFLRIRDDIGDFVDAVNATVSIWWRGARRFGALNPPILINSHHFGPRLFSFSQMAWATTRYIGCSIVKCSSSYVSVCRYQPRGNMLKELVYKPGNTCTDCFVGSKCIEELGLCD
;
A
#
# COMPACT_ATOMS: atom_id res chain seq x y z
N MET A 1 39.33 -51.93 -26.49
CA MET A 1 40.13 -51.84 -25.24
C MET A 1 40.58 -50.40 -25.08
N ARG A 2 40.34 -49.80 -23.91
CA ARG A 2 40.50 -48.37 -23.55
C ARG A 2 39.55 -47.39 -24.26
N ILE A 3 39.02 -46.48 -23.45
CA ILE A 3 37.89 -45.58 -23.70
C ILE A 3 38.44 -44.16 -23.73
N CYS A 4 38.04 -43.35 -24.71
CA CYS A 4 38.28 -41.90 -24.71
C CYS A 4 37.05 -41.19 -24.15
N LEU A 5 37.14 -40.62 -22.94
CA LEU A 5 36.22 -39.58 -22.49
C LEU A 5 36.81 -38.22 -22.86
N ALA A 6 36.15 -37.50 -23.78
CA ALA A 6 36.34 -36.07 -23.93
C ALA A 6 35.23 -35.36 -23.15
N ILE A 7 35.57 -34.76 -22.01
CA ILE A 7 34.63 -33.94 -21.25
C ILE A 7 34.60 -32.56 -21.90
N ALA A 8 33.54 -32.29 -22.68
CA ALA A 8 33.23 -30.95 -23.13
C ALA A 8 32.71 -30.13 -21.94
N ALA A 9 33.49 -29.15 -21.48
CA ALA A 9 33.06 -28.21 -20.45
C ALA A 9 31.98 -27.28 -21.05
N VAL A 10 30.71 -27.62 -20.84
CA VAL A 10 29.59 -26.72 -21.16
C VAL A 10 29.63 -25.58 -20.14
N THR A 11 30.23 -24.45 -20.54
CA THR A 11 30.07 -23.18 -19.84
C THR A 11 28.61 -22.75 -19.95
N PHE A 12 27.79 -23.15 -18.97
CA PHE A 12 26.51 -22.51 -18.71
C PHE A 12 26.77 -21.05 -18.38
N LEU A 13 26.60 -20.18 -19.38
CA LEU A 13 26.24 -18.78 -19.14
C LEU A 13 24.85 -18.79 -18.51
N LEU A 14 24.80 -18.96 -17.19
CA LEU A 14 23.59 -18.65 -16.44
C LEU A 14 23.26 -17.19 -16.75
N PRO A 15 22.01 -16.87 -17.13
CA PRO A 15 21.60 -15.48 -17.22
C PRO A 15 21.82 -14.86 -15.85
N VAL A 16 22.62 -13.81 -15.78
CA VAL A 16 22.65 -12.94 -14.60
C VAL A 16 21.25 -12.38 -14.49
N PHE A 17 20.47 -12.93 -13.57
CA PHE A 17 19.23 -12.33 -13.15
C PHE A 17 19.61 -10.97 -12.55
N VAL A 18 19.40 -9.91 -13.32
CA VAL A 18 19.38 -8.56 -12.79
C VAL A 18 18.25 -8.57 -11.78
N SER A 19 18.60 -8.44 -10.51
CA SER A 19 17.63 -8.26 -9.44
C SER A 19 16.70 -7.10 -9.79
N GLY A 20 15.44 -7.19 -9.38
CA GLY A 20 14.49 -6.10 -9.56
C GLY A 20 14.72 -5.01 -8.52
N ASP A 21 15.85 -4.31 -8.61
CA ASP A 21 16.16 -3.16 -7.75
C ASP A 21 14.97 -2.19 -7.81
N LEU A 22 14.42 -1.82 -6.63
CA LEU A 22 13.35 -0.81 -6.53
C LEU A 22 13.83 0.56 -7.03
N GLN A 23 15.14 0.77 -6.99
CA GLN A 23 15.85 1.95 -7.48
C GLN A 23 16.07 1.86 -8.99
N CYS A 24 15.50 2.80 -9.74
CA CYS A 24 15.51 2.76 -11.19
C CYS A 24 16.90 3.09 -11.78
N PRO A 25 17.25 2.60 -13.00
CA PRO A 25 18.63 2.62 -13.52
C PRO A 25 19.38 3.97 -13.56
N ASP A 26 18.68 5.10 -13.53
CA ASP A 26 19.27 6.45 -13.42
C ASP A 26 18.81 7.21 -12.15
N GLY A 27 17.83 6.66 -11.43
CA GLY A 27 17.06 7.29 -10.34
C GLY A 27 17.91 7.73 -9.15
N LYS A 28 17.76 9.00 -8.75
CA LYS A 28 18.60 9.63 -7.71
C LYS A 28 18.16 9.28 -6.27
N LEU A 29 16.91 8.89 -6.09
CA LEU A 29 16.35 8.49 -4.79
C LEU A 29 16.86 7.12 -4.38
N ASP A 30 17.16 6.91 -3.10
CA ASP A 30 17.49 5.57 -2.58
C ASP A 30 16.26 4.74 -2.19
N GLU A 31 16.46 3.43 -2.01
CA GLU A 31 15.39 2.47 -1.69
C GLU A 31 14.62 2.86 -0.41
N ASP A 32 15.29 3.42 0.59
CA ASP A 32 14.65 3.89 1.82
C ASP A 32 13.80 5.16 1.54
N GLU A 33 14.26 6.08 0.67
CA GLU A 33 13.46 7.24 0.21
C GLU A 33 12.20 6.78 -0.54
N ILE A 34 12.34 5.80 -1.45
CA ILE A 34 11.21 5.27 -2.23
C ILE A 34 10.21 4.50 -1.32
N TYR A 35 10.67 3.51 -0.57
CA TYR A 35 9.79 2.56 0.12
C TYR A 35 9.19 3.10 1.41
N ASP A 36 9.99 3.73 2.26
CA ASP A 36 9.55 4.20 3.58
C ASP A 36 9.09 5.66 3.54
N GLU A 37 9.81 6.53 2.82
CA GLU A 37 9.54 7.98 2.87
C GLU A 37 8.47 8.44 1.88
N ILE A 38 8.38 7.82 0.69
CA ILE A 38 7.31 8.10 -0.30
C ILE A 38 6.18 7.09 -0.16
N LEU A 39 6.42 5.81 -0.51
CA LEU A 39 5.36 4.80 -0.54
C LEU A 39 4.81 4.47 0.86
N GLY A 40 5.63 4.56 1.92
CA GLY A 40 5.19 4.39 3.31
C GLY A 40 4.19 5.47 3.74
N VAL A 41 4.51 6.75 3.52
CA VAL A 41 3.62 7.87 3.83
C VAL A 41 2.29 7.76 3.08
N LEU A 42 2.34 7.46 1.78
CA LEU A 42 1.15 7.37 0.93
C LEU A 42 0.28 6.15 1.28
N ARG A 43 0.89 5.00 1.59
CA ARG A 43 0.20 3.80 2.11
C ARG A 43 -0.54 4.08 3.42
N ASN A 44 0.10 4.75 4.38
CA ASN A 44 -0.52 5.05 5.67
C ASN A 44 -1.69 6.04 5.52
N ALA A 45 -1.52 7.08 4.72
CA ALA A 45 -2.58 8.05 4.44
C ALA A 45 -3.77 7.40 3.70
N ARG A 46 -3.50 6.65 2.63
CA ARG A 46 -4.52 5.93 1.86
C ARG A 46 -5.23 4.86 2.70
N GLY A 47 -4.52 4.15 3.57
CA GLY A 47 -5.10 3.21 4.54
C GLY A 47 -6.06 3.90 5.53
N SER A 48 -5.63 5.02 6.13
CA SER A 48 -6.49 5.79 7.04
C SER A 48 -7.75 6.31 6.36
N LEU A 49 -7.67 6.72 5.08
CA LEU A 49 -8.83 7.15 4.30
C LEU A 49 -9.74 5.97 3.92
N LYS A 50 -9.16 4.82 3.56
CA LYS A 50 -9.89 3.58 3.33
C LYS A 50 -10.72 3.17 4.55
N ASP A 51 -10.12 3.24 5.74
CA ASP A 51 -10.74 2.82 6.99
C ASP A 51 -11.68 3.90 7.61
N GLY A 52 -11.98 4.99 6.90
CA GLY A 52 -12.87 6.07 7.37
C GLY A 52 -12.31 6.90 8.54
N LEU A 53 -11.00 6.83 8.80
CA LEU A 53 -10.33 7.43 9.97
C LEU A 53 -9.82 8.86 9.72
N VAL A 54 -10.03 9.43 8.54
CA VAL A 54 -9.59 10.79 8.17
C VAL A 54 -10.68 11.81 8.48
N LYS A 55 -10.39 12.80 9.32
CA LYS A 55 -11.28 13.94 9.58
C LYS A 55 -11.27 14.92 8.40
N ASN A 56 -12.43 15.42 7.99
CA ASN A 56 -12.57 16.39 6.92
C ASN A 56 -12.41 17.83 7.44
N GLY A 57 -11.18 18.36 7.39
CA GLY A 57 -10.86 19.67 7.94
C GLY A 57 -10.80 19.72 9.48
N PRO A 58 -10.62 20.92 10.05
CA PRO A 58 -10.45 21.08 11.50
C PRO A 58 -11.72 20.79 12.30
N ASP A 59 -12.90 21.10 11.74
CA ASP A 59 -14.20 21.04 12.42
C ASP A 59 -15.20 20.05 11.80
N GLY A 60 -14.96 19.53 10.59
CA GLY A 60 -15.88 18.63 9.89
C GLY A 60 -15.88 17.18 10.40
N ASP A 61 -16.81 16.38 9.93
CA ASP A 61 -16.93 14.96 10.29
C ASP A 61 -15.82 14.09 9.70
N TYR A 62 -15.78 12.81 10.08
CA TYR A 62 -14.93 11.82 9.44
C TYR A 62 -15.41 11.58 8.00
N LEU A 63 -14.46 11.49 7.06
CA LEU A 63 -14.72 11.09 5.69
C LEU A 63 -15.24 9.64 5.66
N PRO A 64 -16.17 9.30 4.75
CA PRO A 64 -16.65 7.93 4.59
C PRO A 64 -15.50 6.99 4.20
N GLU A 65 -15.64 5.71 4.52
CA GLU A 65 -14.70 4.66 4.09
C GLU A 65 -14.47 4.72 2.58
N ALA A 66 -13.20 4.73 2.17
CA ALA A 66 -12.82 4.93 0.78
C ALA A 66 -12.48 3.60 0.09
N TRP A 67 -13.29 3.25 -0.92
CA TRP A 67 -13.23 1.98 -1.62
C TRP A 67 -12.21 2.01 -2.77
N ASP A 68 -11.82 0.83 -3.26
CA ASP A 68 -10.84 0.64 -4.35
C ASP A 68 -9.44 1.27 -4.12
N MET A 69 -9.12 1.60 -2.87
CA MET A 69 -7.86 2.21 -2.45
C MET A 69 -6.68 1.22 -2.42
N GLU A 70 -6.06 0.94 -3.57
CA GLU A 70 -4.84 0.12 -3.63
C GLU A 70 -3.60 0.84 -3.06
N ASN A 71 -2.61 0.05 -2.63
CA ASN A 71 -1.25 0.53 -2.33
C ASN A 71 -0.54 0.95 -3.63
N LEU A 72 0.02 2.15 -3.63
CA LEU A 72 0.76 2.67 -4.78
C LEU A 72 2.05 1.87 -5.03
N LYS A 73 2.39 1.71 -6.31
CA LYS A 73 3.62 1.05 -6.77
C LYS A 73 4.60 2.11 -7.30
N TRP A 74 5.90 1.89 -7.13
CA TRP A 74 6.92 2.74 -7.76
C TRP A 74 6.98 2.46 -9.26
N SER A 75 7.13 3.49 -10.08
CA SER A 75 7.18 3.37 -11.54
C SER A 75 8.36 4.12 -12.12
N CYS A 76 9.32 3.39 -12.68
CA CYS A 76 10.53 3.98 -13.25
C CYS A 76 10.27 4.94 -14.43
N GLU A 77 9.18 4.74 -15.17
CA GLU A 77 8.82 5.67 -16.25
C GLU A 77 8.22 6.97 -15.70
N LEU A 78 7.52 6.93 -14.55
CA LEU A 78 7.09 8.13 -13.83
C LEU A 78 8.27 8.83 -13.14
N GLU A 79 9.24 8.10 -12.58
CA GLU A 79 10.47 8.69 -12.05
C GLU A 79 11.27 9.38 -13.16
N LYS A 80 11.48 8.75 -14.33
CA LYS A 80 12.09 9.39 -15.50
C LYS A 80 11.33 10.64 -15.95
N THR A 81 9.99 10.60 -15.92
CA THR A 81 9.15 11.76 -16.24
C THR A 81 9.40 12.90 -15.24
N ALA A 82 9.43 12.60 -13.94
CA ALA A 82 9.77 13.56 -12.89
C ALA A 82 11.20 14.14 -13.05
N MET A 83 12.19 13.29 -13.35
CA MET A 83 13.57 13.70 -13.63
C MET A 83 13.64 14.63 -14.85
N SER A 84 12.88 14.34 -15.91
CA SER A 84 12.86 15.17 -17.13
C SER A 84 12.23 16.54 -16.90
N VAL A 85 11.31 16.69 -15.95
CA VAL A 85 10.75 17.99 -15.56
C VAL A 85 11.75 18.76 -14.69
N LEU A 86 12.38 18.10 -13.72
CA LEU A 86 13.39 18.73 -12.86
C LEU A 86 14.69 19.11 -13.59
N GLY A 87 15.04 18.41 -14.67
CA GLY A 87 16.31 18.59 -15.39
C GLY A 87 16.54 19.97 -16.01
N ASN A 88 15.53 20.83 -16.04
CA ASN A 88 15.66 22.24 -16.45
C ASN A 88 15.96 23.20 -15.28
N CYS A 89 15.67 22.80 -14.03
CA CYS A 89 15.68 23.66 -12.85
C CYS A 89 14.85 24.96 -12.98
N ASP A 90 13.89 25.03 -13.91
CA ASP A 90 13.16 26.25 -14.25
C ASP A 90 12.58 26.96 -13.01
N ASP A 91 12.84 28.27 -12.89
CA ASP A 91 12.23 29.12 -11.86
C ASP A 91 10.68 29.09 -11.97
N GLU A 92 10.16 29.06 -13.21
CA GLU A 92 8.76 29.11 -13.60
C GLU A 92 8.12 27.70 -13.73
N ILE A 93 8.20 26.88 -12.68
CA ILE A 93 7.40 25.63 -12.60
C ILE A 93 5.89 25.92 -12.55
N ASP A 94 5.50 27.12 -12.13
CA ASP A 94 4.10 27.49 -11.89
C ASP A 94 3.44 28.33 -13.02
N GLU A 95 4.20 28.88 -13.98
CA GLU A 95 3.67 29.85 -14.98
C GLU A 95 3.51 29.31 -16.43
N VAL A 96 3.97 28.10 -16.72
CA VAL A 96 3.81 27.48 -18.07
C VAL A 96 2.64 26.49 -18.08
N ASP A 97 1.83 26.57 -19.15
CA ASP A 97 0.70 25.68 -19.49
C ASP A 97 0.89 24.22 -19.03
N SER A 98 0.33 23.91 -17.86
CA SER A 98 0.49 22.63 -17.16
C SER A 98 -0.13 21.46 -17.92
N SER A 99 -1.01 21.71 -18.89
CA SER A 99 -1.55 20.65 -19.77
C SER A 99 -0.48 19.99 -20.66
N LYS A 100 0.71 20.60 -20.77
CA LYS A 100 1.85 20.10 -21.57
C LYS A 100 3.00 19.55 -20.72
N ARG A 101 3.06 19.86 -19.42
CA ARG A 101 4.03 19.25 -18.50
C ARG A 101 3.56 17.85 -18.09
N ALA A 102 4.52 17.00 -17.73
CA ALA A 102 4.36 15.57 -17.45
C ALA A 102 3.54 14.71 -18.46
N HIS A 103 3.30 15.21 -19.69
CA HIS A 103 2.45 14.60 -20.71
C HIS A 103 1.01 14.30 -20.23
N GLY A 104 0.37 15.25 -19.55
CA GLY A 104 -1.03 15.14 -19.13
C GLY A 104 -1.26 14.20 -17.93
N LYS A 105 -0.23 14.03 -17.09
CA LYS A 105 -0.28 13.29 -15.83
C LYS A 105 -0.51 14.24 -14.66
N ALA A 106 -1.10 13.75 -13.58
CA ALA A 106 -1.30 14.52 -12.37
C ALA A 106 0.03 14.77 -11.67
N GLU A 107 0.43 16.03 -11.72
CA GLU A 107 1.59 16.58 -11.02
C GLU A 107 1.22 16.82 -9.57
N ILE A 108 1.97 16.21 -8.66
CA ILE A 108 1.65 16.25 -7.23
C ILE A 108 2.36 17.42 -6.55
N TYR A 109 3.58 17.75 -6.97
CA TYR A 109 4.44 18.56 -6.12
C TYR A 109 5.67 19.20 -6.76
N SER A 110 6.05 20.37 -6.24
CA SER A 110 7.38 20.99 -6.33
C SER A 110 7.75 21.58 -4.95
N TRP A 111 8.87 21.16 -4.35
CA TRP A 111 9.48 21.83 -3.19
C TRP A 111 10.75 22.55 -3.59
N ARG A 112 11.20 23.52 -2.79
CA ARG A 112 12.59 23.98 -2.78
C ARG A 112 13.07 24.16 -1.35
N VAL A 113 14.16 23.50 -0.97
CA VAL A 113 14.82 23.69 0.34
C VAL A 113 16.27 24.12 0.18
N PRO A 114 16.76 25.16 0.90
CA PRO A 114 18.16 25.53 0.85
C PRO A 114 19.05 24.36 1.32
N LYS A 115 20.02 23.98 0.49
CA LYS A 115 20.95 22.85 0.73
C LYS A 115 21.75 22.99 2.03
N ASN A 116 21.97 24.22 2.47
CA ASN A 116 22.70 24.56 3.69
C ASN A 116 21.82 24.61 4.96
N SER A 117 20.51 24.37 4.83
CA SER A 117 19.60 24.37 5.99
C SER A 117 19.76 23.10 6.83
N ASP A 118 19.70 23.23 8.16
CA ASP A 118 19.61 22.06 9.06
C ASP A 118 18.23 21.37 9.01
N SER A 119 17.24 22.04 8.40
CA SER A 119 15.97 21.49 7.95
C SER A 119 16.15 20.63 6.68
N ASP A 120 16.72 19.45 6.91
CA ASP A 120 16.76 18.27 6.02
C ASP A 120 15.32 17.76 5.79
N SER A 121 14.51 18.60 5.12
CA SER A 121 13.12 18.36 4.74
C SER A 121 13.11 17.44 3.52
N ASP A 122 13.07 16.15 3.81
CA ASP A 122 13.05 15.09 2.80
C ASP A 122 11.73 15.09 2.01
N ILE A 123 11.70 14.42 0.85
CA ILE A 123 10.48 14.32 0.02
C ILE A 123 9.33 13.64 0.78
N GLY A 124 9.65 12.77 1.74
CA GLY A 124 8.66 12.19 2.65
C GLY A 124 8.08 13.17 3.68
N ASP A 125 8.86 14.14 4.16
CA ASP A 125 8.35 15.16 5.09
C ASP A 125 7.49 16.19 4.36
N ALA A 126 7.85 16.50 3.12
CA ALA A 126 6.99 17.20 2.18
C ALA A 126 5.67 16.46 1.91
N LEU A 127 5.71 15.20 1.48
CA LEU A 127 4.52 14.39 1.19
C LEU A 127 3.60 14.25 2.42
N LYS A 128 4.16 14.13 3.63
CA LYS A 128 3.39 14.19 4.89
C LYS A 128 2.60 15.49 5.02
N SER A 129 3.17 16.62 4.61
CA SER A 129 2.47 17.91 4.61
C SER A 129 1.30 17.92 3.61
N PHE A 130 1.45 17.32 2.42
CA PHE A 130 0.37 17.25 1.42
C PHE A 130 -0.76 16.31 1.81
N VAL A 131 -0.46 15.11 2.32
CA VAL A 131 -1.51 14.23 2.85
C VAL A 131 -2.16 14.83 4.12
N GLY A 132 -1.42 15.69 4.84
CA GLY A 132 -1.91 16.47 5.98
C GLY A 132 -2.76 17.70 5.63
N THR A 133 -2.88 18.11 4.36
CA THR A 133 -3.69 19.28 3.98
C THR A 133 -5.15 19.14 4.42
N ILE A 134 -5.70 17.93 4.36
CA ILE A 134 -7.08 17.60 4.78
C ILE A 134 -7.36 17.84 6.27
N ALA A 135 -6.32 18.04 7.11
CA ALA A 135 -6.51 18.43 8.50
C ALA A 135 -6.82 19.94 8.67
N ASN A 136 -6.62 20.74 7.63
CA ASN A 136 -6.78 22.21 7.63
C ASN A 136 -7.80 22.71 6.59
N GLU A 137 -7.94 21.99 5.47
CA GLU A 137 -8.91 22.26 4.40
C GLU A 137 -9.95 21.13 4.33
N GLU A 138 -11.15 21.43 3.84
CA GLU A 138 -12.28 20.50 3.74
C GLU A 138 -12.63 20.17 2.28
N LEU A 139 -12.97 18.90 2.03
CA LEU A 139 -13.63 18.46 0.81
C LEU A 139 -15.13 18.75 0.93
N ARG A 140 -15.70 19.47 -0.04
CA ARG A 140 -17.09 19.94 0.02
C ARG A 140 -18.12 18.99 -0.58
N ASP A 141 -17.72 18.11 -1.50
CA ASP A 141 -18.62 17.15 -2.16
C ASP A 141 -18.35 15.74 -1.57
N VAL A 142 -18.88 15.54 -0.36
CA VAL A 142 -18.74 14.31 0.43
C VAL A 142 -20.12 13.82 0.81
N SER A 143 -20.40 12.55 0.56
CA SER A 143 -21.69 11.92 0.84
C SER A 143 -21.52 10.42 1.14
N SER A 144 -22.62 9.73 1.47
CA SER A 144 -22.66 8.26 1.48
C SER A 144 -22.20 7.64 0.14
N ASN A 145 -22.40 8.37 -0.96
CA ASN A 145 -22.12 7.91 -2.31
C ASN A 145 -20.67 8.24 -2.75
N GLY A 146 -19.77 8.44 -1.78
CA GLY A 146 -18.35 8.65 -1.99
C GLY A 146 -17.89 10.11 -1.84
N ILE A 147 -16.66 10.33 -2.26
CA ILE A 147 -15.88 11.56 -2.06
C ILE A 147 -15.49 12.09 -3.44
N LYS A 148 -15.94 13.28 -3.79
CA LYS A 148 -15.60 13.96 -5.05
C LYS A 148 -14.70 15.17 -4.82
N PHE A 149 -13.89 15.47 -5.83
CA PHE A 149 -13.11 16.69 -5.86
C PHE A 149 -13.96 17.85 -6.39
N SER A 150 -14.11 18.93 -5.62
CA SER A 150 -14.93 20.08 -5.99
C SER A 150 -14.35 20.94 -7.12
N GLY A 151 -13.08 20.73 -7.49
CA GLY A 151 -12.35 21.61 -8.41
C GLY A 151 -11.70 22.82 -7.72
N GLU A 152 -11.83 22.97 -6.40
CA GLU A 152 -11.29 24.10 -5.65
C GLU A 152 -10.01 23.74 -4.87
N GLY A 153 -9.10 24.70 -4.78
CA GLY A 153 -7.87 24.62 -3.98
C GLY A 153 -6.75 23.82 -4.64
N GLU A 154 -5.60 24.46 -4.88
CA GLU A 154 -4.43 23.79 -5.47
C GLU A 154 -3.84 22.71 -4.54
N ALA A 155 -3.78 22.99 -3.23
CA ALA A 155 -3.32 22.03 -2.23
C ALA A 155 -4.29 20.83 -2.10
N MET A 156 -5.60 21.09 -2.15
CA MET A 156 -6.63 20.03 -2.22
C MET A 156 -6.60 19.25 -3.52
N ALA A 157 -6.31 19.86 -4.68
CA ALA A 157 -6.09 19.12 -5.92
C ALA A 157 -4.90 18.14 -5.79
N LYS A 158 -3.78 18.58 -5.19
CA LYS A 158 -2.60 17.73 -4.95
C LYS A 158 -2.90 16.58 -3.98
N TYR A 159 -3.63 16.85 -2.89
CA TYR A 159 -4.16 15.82 -1.98
C TYR A 159 -5.04 14.82 -2.72
N ALA A 160 -6.05 15.30 -3.46
CA ALA A 160 -7.03 14.47 -4.16
C ALA A 160 -6.37 13.54 -5.20
N ASN A 161 -5.38 14.02 -5.97
CA ASN A 161 -4.68 13.21 -6.96
C ASN A 161 -3.79 12.11 -6.34
N LEU A 162 -3.26 12.31 -5.12
CA LEU A 162 -2.57 11.28 -4.34
C LEU A 162 -3.53 10.25 -3.71
N MET A 163 -4.68 10.74 -3.25
CA MET A 163 -5.59 9.99 -2.38
C MET A 163 -6.73 9.33 -3.16
N ARG A 164 -6.85 9.54 -4.48
CA ARG A 164 -7.88 8.88 -5.28
C ARG A 164 -7.61 7.39 -5.51
N ALA A 165 -8.67 6.59 -5.51
CA ALA A 165 -8.60 5.14 -5.71
C ALA A 165 -7.90 4.75 -7.03
N SER A 166 -8.21 5.45 -8.13
CA SER A 166 -7.67 5.17 -9.47
C SER A 166 -6.17 5.46 -9.65
N THR A 167 -5.55 6.23 -8.77
CA THR A 167 -4.09 6.37 -8.73
C THR A 167 -3.50 5.06 -8.19
N THR A 168 -2.67 4.39 -9.00
CA THR A 168 -2.08 3.07 -8.65
C THR A 168 -0.55 3.04 -8.75
N GLU A 169 0.05 4.02 -9.43
CA GLU A 169 1.50 4.18 -9.53
C GLU A 169 1.93 5.63 -9.30
N ILE A 170 3.12 5.79 -8.72
CA ILE A 170 3.81 7.07 -8.54
C ILE A 170 5.28 6.92 -8.91
N GLY A 171 5.86 8.00 -9.42
CA GLY A 171 7.31 8.17 -9.50
C GLY A 171 7.67 9.60 -9.15
N CYS A 172 8.78 9.76 -8.42
CA CYS A 172 9.28 11.06 -8.01
C CYS A 172 10.77 11.17 -8.31
N ALA A 173 11.27 12.40 -8.32
CA ALA A 173 12.67 12.71 -8.52
C ALA A 173 13.10 13.85 -7.58
N MET A 174 14.41 14.01 -7.43
CA MET A 174 15.06 15.15 -6.79
C MET A 174 16.19 15.67 -7.66
N GLU A 175 16.43 16.98 -7.60
CA GLU A 175 17.57 17.64 -8.25
C GLU A 175 18.16 18.73 -7.36
N GLU A 176 19.47 18.98 -7.48
CA GLU A 176 20.11 20.17 -6.89
C GLU A 176 20.14 21.31 -7.91
N CYS A 177 19.42 22.40 -7.63
CA CYS A 177 19.30 23.57 -8.51
C CYS A 177 20.00 24.80 -7.90
N ASP A 178 20.79 25.50 -8.70
CA ASP A 178 21.41 26.78 -8.32
C ASP A 178 20.45 27.93 -8.67
N TYR A 179 19.92 28.59 -7.64
CA TYR A 179 19.10 29.78 -7.79
C TYR A 179 19.87 30.99 -7.24
N TYR A 180 20.32 31.85 -8.14
CA TYR A 180 21.05 33.10 -7.83
C TYR A 180 22.32 32.93 -6.97
N GLY A 181 22.98 31.77 -7.03
CA GLY A 181 24.18 31.44 -6.25
C GLY A 181 23.92 30.69 -4.95
N ASP A 182 22.65 30.48 -4.58
CA ASP A 182 22.22 29.60 -3.49
C ASP A 182 21.74 28.26 -4.06
N ILE A 183 22.28 27.14 -3.55
CA ILE A 183 21.87 25.81 -3.98
C ILE A 183 20.64 25.37 -3.18
N TYR A 184 19.58 25.00 -3.90
CA TYR A 184 18.37 24.37 -3.36
C TYR A 184 18.30 22.91 -3.78
N VAL A 185 17.63 22.08 -2.97
CA VAL A 185 17.15 20.77 -3.41
C VAL A 185 15.69 20.93 -3.81
N THR A 186 15.38 20.57 -5.05
CA THR A 186 14.04 20.58 -5.63
C THR A 186 13.54 19.14 -5.75
N SER A 187 12.30 18.87 -5.35
CA SER A 187 11.69 17.53 -5.44
C SER A 187 10.36 17.57 -6.18
N TYR A 188 10.08 16.58 -7.02
CA TYR A 188 8.89 16.56 -7.88
C TYR A 188 8.32 15.15 -8.01
N CYS A 189 7.00 15.02 -8.03
CA CYS A 189 6.28 13.74 -8.07
C CYS A 189 5.15 13.76 -9.11
N VAL A 190 4.96 12.65 -9.84
CA VAL A 190 3.88 12.44 -10.81
C VAL A 190 3.28 11.04 -10.68
N THR A 191 1.99 10.93 -10.99
CA THR A 191 1.23 9.67 -10.92
C THR A 191 0.92 9.10 -12.31
N ASN A 192 0.39 7.88 -12.39
CA ASN A 192 -0.01 7.29 -13.67
C ASN A 192 -1.25 7.93 -14.31
N GLN A 193 -2.07 8.64 -13.53
CA GLN A 193 -3.38 9.18 -13.91
C GLN A 193 -3.32 10.67 -14.27
N SER A 194 -4.26 11.18 -15.07
CA SER A 194 -4.38 12.62 -15.42
C SER A 194 -4.93 13.48 -14.26
N PRO A 195 -4.70 14.81 -14.22
CA PRO A 195 -5.22 15.67 -13.15
C PRO A 195 -6.74 15.54 -12.98
N LEU A 196 -7.22 15.38 -11.75
CA LEU A 196 -8.66 15.41 -11.42
C LEU A 196 -9.33 16.72 -11.86
N GLY A 197 -10.49 16.61 -12.51
CA GLY A 197 -11.43 17.68 -12.75
C GLY A 197 -12.45 17.85 -11.61
N ALA A 198 -13.28 18.89 -11.70
CA ALA A 198 -14.39 19.12 -10.78
C ALA A 198 -15.49 18.06 -10.98
N GLY A 199 -15.93 17.43 -9.89
CA GLY A 199 -16.91 16.33 -9.88
C GLY A 199 -16.30 14.92 -10.01
N ASP A 200 -15.01 14.80 -10.29
CA ASP A 200 -14.33 13.51 -10.35
C ASP A 200 -14.22 12.87 -8.95
N TYR A 201 -14.35 11.55 -8.88
CA TYR A 201 -14.22 10.80 -7.63
C TYR A 201 -12.77 10.71 -7.15
N ILE A 202 -12.57 11.07 -5.88
CA ILE A 202 -11.42 10.64 -5.08
C ILE A 202 -11.68 9.20 -4.65
N SER A 203 -12.82 8.94 -4.00
CA SER A 203 -13.33 7.60 -3.76
C SER A 203 -14.74 7.49 -4.32
N GLY A 204 -14.99 6.44 -5.10
CA GLY A 204 -16.36 6.06 -5.45
C GLY A 204 -17.17 5.60 -4.22
N PRO A 205 -18.47 5.35 -4.41
CA PRO A 205 -19.31 4.73 -3.40
C PRO A 205 -18.90 3.26 -3.14
N ALA A 206 -19.35 2.71 -2.00
CA ALA A 206 -19.10 1.31 -1.65
C ALA A 206 -19.76 0.33 -2.63
N CYS A 207 -21.06 0.55 -2.88
CA CYS A 207 -21.85 -0.05 -3.97
C CYS A 207 -21.97 0.98 -5.09
N ALA A 208 -21.82 0.57 -6.35
CA ALA A 208 -21.92 1.42 -7.53
C ALA A 208 -23.28 1.31 -8.26
N LEU A 209 -24.07 0.27 -8.00
CA LEU A 209 -25.49 0.22 -8.33
C LEU A 209 -26.29 1.13 -7.39
N ASP A 210 -27.43 1.59 -7.88
CA ASP A 210 -28.36 2.43 -7.12
C ASP A 210 -29.06 1.64 -6.00
N GLU A 211 -29.24 2.25 -4.83
CA GLU A 211 -29.81 1.57 -3.67
C GLU A 211 -31.27 1.18 -3.89
N ASP A 212 -32.04 1.97 -4.64
CA ASP A 212 -33.43 1.67 -4.97
C ASP A 212 -33.49 0.50 -6.00
N GLU A 213 -32.61 0.49 -7.02
CA GLU A 213 -32.50 -0.68 -7.95
C GLU A 213 -32.18 -1.98 -7.19
N VAL A 214 -31.34 -1.91 -6.15
CA VAL A 214 -30.98 -3.05 -5.32
C VAL A 214 -32.12 -3.51 -4.41
N GLN A 215 -32.74 -2.59 -3.65
CA GLN A 215 -33.71 -2.94 -2.61
C GLN A 215 -35.14 -3.16 -3.12
N ASP A 216 -35.56 -2.46 -4.18
CA ASP A 216 -36.94 -2.52 -4.68
C ASP A 216 -37.10 -3.48 -5.88
N ASP A 217 -36.06 -3.66 -6.72
CA ASP A 217 -36.13 -4.53 -7.91
C ASP A 217 -35.35 -5.85 -7.76
N ILE A 218 -34.03 -5.79 -7.52
CA ILE A 218 -33.14 -6.97 -7.61
C ILE A 218 -33.38 -7.95 -6.45
N LEU A 219 -33.23 -7.50 -5.20
CA LEU A 219 -33.39 -8.37 -4.03
C LEU A 219 -34.82 -8.93 -3.90
N PRO A 220 -35.91 -8.16 -4.09
CA PRO A 220 -37.28 -8.70 -4.01
C PRO A 220 -37.55 -9.81 -5.02
N THR A 221 -36.95 -9.74 -6.21
CA THR A 221 -37.11 -10.78 -7.25
C THR A 221 -36.59 -12.14 -6.78
N ILE A 222 -35.39 -12.20 -6.19
CA ILE A 222 -34.84 -13.45 -5.65
C ILE A 222 -35.56 -13.86 -4.36
N ARG A 223 -35.81 -12.91 -3.45
CA ARG A 223 -36.51 -13.14 -2.17
C ARG A 223 -37.92 -13.71 -2.39
N LYS A 224 -38.63 -13.29 -3.44
CA LYS A 224 -39.95 -13.82 -3.81
C LYS A 224 -39.88 -15.32 -4.11
N SER A 225 -38.96 -15.77 -4.96
CA SER A 225 -38.79 -17.20 -5.29
C SER A 225 -38.33 -18.03 -4.09
N ARG A 226 -37.40 -17.50 -3.29
CA ARG A 226 -37.00 -18.12 -2.00
C ARG A 226 -38.20 -18.23 -1.04
N GLY A 227 -39.06 -17.22 -0.98
CA GLY A 227 -40.29 -17.21 -0.20
C GLY A 227 -41.35 -18.21 -0.71
N GLN A 228 -41.45 -18.44 -2.02
CA GLN A 228 -42.32 -19.49 -2.56
C GLN A 228 -41.85 -20.88 -2.10
N LEU A 229 -40.55 -21.15 -2.15
CA LEU A 229 -39.96 -22.39 -1.62
C LEU A 229 -40.15 -22.53 -0.11
N GLN A 230 -39.92 -21.47 0.67
CA GLN A 230 -40.12 -21.49 2.13
C GLN A 230 -41.55 -21.86 2.54
N ASN A 231 -42.55 -21.58 1.69
CA ASN A 231 -43.96 -21.88 1.93
C ASN A 231 -44.48 -23.12 1.16
N GLY A 232 -43.64 -23.85 0.42
CA GLY A 232 -44.06 -25.00 -0.39
C GLY A 232 -44.99 -24.63 -1.56
N LEU A 233 -44.81 -23.44 -2.13
CA LEU A 233 -45.65 -22.84 -3.19
C LEU A 233 -44.93 -22.75 -4.55
N GLN A 234 -43.76 -23.35 -4.69
CA GLN A 234 -42.99 -23.39 -5.93
C GLN A 234 -43.34 -24.68 -6.69
N GLN A 235 -43.85 -24.54 -7.92
CA GLN A 235 -44.12 -25.68 -8.79
C GLN A 235 -42.81 -26.25 -9.36
N ASN A 236 -42.73 -27.59 -9.50
CA ASN A 236 -41.58 -28.30 -10.07
C ASN A 236 -41.84 -28.69 -11.54
N GLY A 237 -41.43 -27.87 -12.50
CA GLY A 237 -41.77 -28.05 -13.92
C GLY A 237 -43.24 -27.70 -14.25
N HIS A 238 -43.58 -27.73 -15.54
CA HIS A 238 -44.85 -27.20 -16.05
C HIS A 238 -46.10 -27.91 -15.50
N ASP A 239 -46.03 -29.24 -15.37
CA ASP A 239 -47.11 -30.12 -14.94
C ASP A 239 -46.79 -30.90 -13.66
N GLY A 240 -45.66 -30.59 -13.00
CA GLY A 240 -45.23 -31.31 -11.80
C GLY A 240 -45.83 -30.78 -10.50
N GLU A 241 -45.63 -31.55 -9.43
CA GLU A 241 -46.12 -31.23 -8.08
C GLU A 241 -45.40 -30.01 -7.47
N MET A 242 -45.96 -29.46 -6.39
CA MET A 242 -45.28 -28.43 -5.61
C MET A 242 -44.07 -29.01 -4.89
N LEU A 243 -42.95 -28.27 -4.89
CA LEU A 243 -41.80 -28.59 -4.07
C LEU A 243 -42.15 -28.47 -2.57
N PRO A 244 -41.57 -29.33 -1.70
CA PRO A 244 -41.74 -29.23 -0.26
C PRO A 244 -41.33 -27.87 0.31
N ALA A 245 -41.86 -27.53 1.49
CA ALA A 245 -41.48 -26.30 2.18
C ALA A 245 -40.01 -26.33 2.64
N ALA A 246 -39.33 -25.19 2.49
CA ALA A 246 -37.94 -24.96 2.90
C ALA A 246 -37.87 -24.10 4.18
N PRO A 247 -38.08 -24.68 5.39
CA PRO A 247 -38.22 -23.89 6.62
C PRO A 247 -36.99 -23.02 6.93
N ASP A 248 -35.79 -23.58 6.77
CA ASP A 248 -34.51 -22.95 7.10
C ASP A 248 -33.94 -22.03 5.99
N MET A 249 -34.79 -21.58 5.07
CA MET A 249 -34.43 -20.63 4.01
C MET A 249 -33.94 -19.29 4.59
N GLN A 250 -32.63 -19.04 4.53
CA GLN A 250 -32.04 -17.82 5.10
C GLN A 250 -32.36 -16.59 4.24
N THR A 251 -32.39 -15.41 4.88
CA THR A 251 -32.61 -14.14 4.19
C THR A 251 -31.38 -13.74 3.37
N LEU A 252 -31.60 -13.46 2.08
CA LEU A 252 -30.58 -12.94 1.18
C LEU A 252 -30.47 -11.41 1.31
N THR A 253 -29.26 -10.89 1.50
CA THR A 253 -28.93 -9.46 1.57
C THR A 253 -27.95 -9.06 0.46
N TRP A 254 -27.86 -7.76 0.18
CA TRP A 254 -26.86 -7.24 -0.76
C TRP A 254 -25.48 -7.14 -0.11
N SER A 255 -24.43 -7.30 -0.91
CA SER A 255 -23.05 -7.19 -0.47
C SER A 255 -22.22 -6.40 -1.49
N CYS A 256 -21.85 -5.16 -1.12
CA CYS A 256 -21.06 -4.27 -1.99
C CYS A 256 -19.72 -4.89 -2.41
N GLU A 257 -19.14 -5.75 -1.58
CA GLU A 257 -17.88 -6.45 -1.90
C GLU A 257 -18.09 -7.52 -2.99
N LEU A 258 -19.23 -8.23 -3.01
CA LEU A 258 -19.58 -9.16 -4.08
C LEU A 258 -19.93 -8.42 -5.38
N GLU A 259 -20.67 -7.31 -5.28
CA GLU A 259 -20.94 -6.42 -6.42
C GLU A 259 -19.64 -5.89 -7.02
N LYS A 260 -18.70 -5.45 -6.18
CA LYS A 260 -17.38 -5.00 -6.63
C LYS A 260 -16.61 -6.11 -7.33
N GLN A 261 -16.62 -7.33 -6.80
CA GLN A 261 -15.98 -8.48 -7.45
C GLN A 261 -16.62 -8.75 -8.83
N ALA A 262 -17.94 -8.62 -8.94
CA ALA A 262 -18.65 -8.73 -10.22
C ALA A 262 -18.28 -7.58 -11.19
N ARG A 263 -18.22 -6.34 -10.69
CA ARG A 263 -17.81 -5.16 -11.46
C ARG A 263 -16.40 -5.29 -11.99
N ILE A 264 -15.45 -5.76 -11.17
CA ILE A 264 -14.07 -6.00 -11.59
C ILE A 264 -14.02 -7.05 -12.70
N ALA A 265 -14.69 -8.21 -12.52
CA ALA A 265 -14.75 -9.26 -13.54
C ALA A 265 -15.28 -8.74 -14.90
N LEU A 266 -16.29 -7.87 -14.87
CA LEU A 266 -16.90 -7.29 -16.07
C LEU A 266 -16.16 -6.07 -16.66
N THR A 267 -15.14 -5.52 -15.97
CA THR A 267 -14.44 -4.29 -16.43
C THR A 267 -12.92 -4.42 -16.52
N SER A 268 -12.33 -5.53 -16.07
CA SER A 268 -10.87 -5.74 -16.07
C SER A 268 -10.31 -6.19 -17.44
N GLY A 269 -10.45 -5.38 -18.48
CA GLY A 269 -9.91 -5.70 -19.81
C GLY A 269 -9.95 -4.54 -20.82
N GLU A 270 -9.15 -4.66 -21.90
CA GLU A 270 -9.32 -3.84 -23.13
C GLU A 270 -10.36 -4.44 -24.08
N GLN A 271 -10.87 -5.63 -23.77
CA GLN A 271 -11.81 -6.40 -24.57
C GLN A 271 -12.99 -6.78 -23.68
N CYS A 272 -14.19 -6.77 -24.25
CA CYS A 272 -15.42 -7.11 -23.55
C CYS A 272 -15.35 -8.54 -22.99
N PRO A 273 -15.65 -8.76 -21.70
CA PRO A 273 -15.59 -10.08 -21.09
C PRO A 273 -16.75 -10.94 -21.58
N GLN A 274 -16.48 -11.72 -22.62
CA GLN A 274 -17.28 -12.88 -23.02
C GLN A 274 -17.06 -14.03 -22.02
N GLY A 275 -17.91 -15.06 -22.03
CA GLY A 275 -17.93 -16.12 -21.00
C GLY A 275 -16.58 -16.77 -20.70
N ASP A 276 -15.71 -16.96 -21.71
CA ASP A 276 -14.36 -17.52 -21.52
C ASP A 276 -13.46 -16.66 -20.60
N HIS A 277 -13.62 -15.32 -20.60
CA HIS A 277 -12.91 -14.44 -19.65
C HIS A 277 -13.47 -14.54 -18.23
N VAL A 278 -14.77 -14.79 -18.08
CA VAL A 278 -15.41 -14.95 -16.76
C VAL A 278 -14.97 -16.27 -16.12
N ALA A 279 -14.80 -17.34 -16.91
CA ALA A 279 -14.26 -18.61 -16.44
C ALA A 279 -12.83 -18.48 -15.84
N GLU A 280 -11.96 -17.61 -16.36
CA GLU A 280 -10.66 -17.33 -15.72
C GLU A 280 -10.82 -16.64 -14.36
N PHE A 281 -11.85 -15.80 -14.19
CA PHE A 281 -12.17 -15.13 -12.92
C PHE A 281 -12.86 -16.05 -11.92
N GLU A 282 -13.74 -16.94 -12.35
CA GLU A 282 -14.37 -17.99 -11.53
C GLU A 282 -13.32 -18.92 -10.89
N ASN A 283 -12.26 -19.27 -11.63
CA ASN A 283 -11.11 -20.01 -11.08
C ASN A 283 -10.35 -19.25 -9.96
N ALA A 284 -10.54 -17.93 -9.84
CA ALA A 284 -10.03 -17.13 -8.72
C ALA A 284 -11.03 -17.00 -7.55
N LEU A 285 -12.33 -17.19 -7.81
CA LEU A 285 -13.43 -17.14 -6.84
C LEU A 285 -13.58 -18.46 -6.05
N LYS A 286 -12.50 -18.91 -5.42
CA LYS A 286 -12.35 -20.26 -4.84
C LYS A 286 -13.49 -20.81 -3.97
N ASP A 287 -14.27 -19.94 -3.33
CA ASP A 287 -15.34 -20.31 -2.40
C ASP A 287 -16.67 -19.55 -2.72
N LYS A 288 -16.89 -19.13 -3.98
CA LYS A 288 -18.05 -18.30 -4.39
C LYS A 288 -18.66 -18.73 -5.72
N ALA A 289 -19.98 -18.81 -5.79
CA ALA A 289 -20.72 -19.09 -7.01
C ALA A 289 -20.89 -17.81 -7.85
N GLY A 290 -20.41 -17.86 -9.09
CA GLY A 290 -20.71 -16.91 -10.14
C GLY A 290 -22.00 -17.28 -10.88
N ILE A 291 -22.74 -16.27 -11.34
CA ILE A 291 -23.96 -16.39 -12.14
C ILE A 291 -23.81 -15.37 -13.27
N PHE A 292 -23.47 -15.84 -14.47
CA PHE A 292 -23.15 -15.00 -15.62
C PHE A 292 -24.22 -15.07 -16.70
N HIS A 293 -24.51 -13.92 -17.30
CA HIS A 293 -25.31 -13.79 -18.52
C HIS A 293 -24.61 -12.84 -19.48
N GLY A 294 -24.57 -13.18 -20.76
CA GLY A 294 -23.99 -12.33 -21.80
C GLY A 294 -24.66 -12.55 -23.14
N GLU A 295 -25.17 -11.47 -23.77
CA GLU A 295 -25.87 -11.55 -25.04
C GLU A 295 -25.58 -10.33 -25.94
N TYR A 296 -25.78 -10.50 -27.24
CA TYR A 296 -25.76 -9.42 -28.21
C TYR A 296 -27.17 -8.84 -28.37
N VAL A 297 -27.32 -7.54 -28.10
CA VAL A 297 -28.58 -6.79 -28.21
C VAL A 297 -28.43 -5.77 -29.34
N ASP A 298 -29.45 -5.55 -30.18
CA ASP A 298 -29.42 -4.43 -31.11
C ASP A 298 -29.50 -3.12 -30.33
N SER A 299 -28.68 -2.13 -30.69
CA SER A 299 -28.61 -0.81 -30.06
C SER A 299 -29.94 -0.03 -30.03
N ASN A 300 -30.92 -0.42 -30.84
CA ASN A 300 -32.26 0.16 -30.85
C ASN A 300 -33.26 -0.58 -29.94
N ASP A 301 -32.93 -1.79 -29.47
CA ASP A 301 -33.77 -2.60 -28.60
C ASP A 301 -33.54 -2.26 -27.11
N LYS A 302 -34.54 -2.57 -26.27
CA LYS A 302 -34.42 -2.39 -24.82
C LYS A 302 -33.43 -3.41 -24.24
N ILE A 303 -32.30 -2.92 -23.75
CA ILE A 303 -31.35 -3.71 -22.94
C ILE A 303 -32.04 -4.18 -21.65
N LYS A 304 -31.81 -5.45 -21.28
CA LYS A 304 -32.43 -6.06 -20.10
C LYS A 304 -31.89 -5.46 -18.80
N THR A 305 -32.70 -5.46 -17.74
CA THR A 305 -32.21 -5.18 -16.38
C THR A 305 -31.60 -6.42 -15.73
N ILE A 306 -30.82 -6.24 -14.65
CA ILE A 306 -30.33 -7.36 -13.82
C ILE A 306 -31.53 -8.19 -13.32
N THR A 307 -32.61 -7.52 -12.94
CA THR A 307 -33.87 -8.12 -12.52
C THR A 307 -34.50 -9.00 -13.59
N GLU A 308 -34.52 -8.58 -14.86
CA GLU A 308 -35.05 -9.37 -15.97
C GLU A 308 -34.20 -10.61 -16.26
N VAL A 309 -32.88 -10.52 -16.12
CA VAL A 309 -31.94 -11.66 -16.23
C VAL A 309 -32.11 -12.65 -15.08
N LEU A 310 -32.15 -12.17 -13.83
CA LEU A 310 -32.37 -13.03 -12.66
C LEU A 310 -33.73 -13.71 -12.68
N ALA A 311 -34.78 -12.99 -13.10
CA ALA A 311 -36.10 -13.57 -13.30
C ALA A 311 -36.09 -14.69 -14.36
N SER A 312 -35.27 -14.60 -15.42
CA SER A 312 -35.17 -15.69 -16.40
C SER A 312 -34.53 -16.94 -15.80
N PHE A 313 -33.41 -16.81 -15.07
CA PHE A 313 -32.80 -17.95 -14.37
C PHE A 313 -33.74 -18.58 -13.34
N LEU A 314 -34.43 -17.76 -12.54
CA LEU A 314 -35.43 -18.21 -11.57
C LEU A 314 -36.62 -18.92 -12.22
N SER A 315 -36.90 -18.65 -13.50
CA SER A 315 -37.99 -19.28 -14.25
C SER A 315 -37.67 -20.65 -14.84
N ASN A 316 -36.39 -21.06 -14.87
CA ASN A 316 -35.96 -22.32 -15.50
C ASN A 316 -36.61 -23.56 -14.85
N ILE A 317 -36.85 -23.52 -13.52
CA ILE A 317 -37.57 -24.56 -12.78
C ILE A 317 -38.98 -24.86 -13.32
N ASN A 318 -39.62 -23.92 -14.03
CA ASN A 318 -40.94 -24.14 -14.61
C ASN A 318 -40.89 -24.97 -15.90
N ASN A 319 -39.72 -25.10 -16.54
CA ASN A 319 -39.51 -25.89 -17.75
C ASN A 319 -38.75 -27.19 -17.44
N GLU A 320 -37.79 -27.13 -16.51
CA GLU A 320 -36.95 -28.26 -16.11
C GLU A 320 -37.19 -28.60 -14.63
N PRO A 321 -37.89 -29.71 -14.33
CA PRO A 321 -38.13 -30.11 -12.95
C PRO A 321 -36.88 -30.72 -12.29
N LEU A 322 -36.69 -30.43 -11.00
CA LEU A 322 -35.77 -31.18 -10.15
C LEU A 322 -36.19 -32.65 -10.06
N THR A 323 -35.20 -33.54 -10.08
CA THR A 323 -35.39 -35.00 -10.01
C THR A 323 -35.05 -35.53 -8.61
N ASP A 324 -35.59 -36.71 -8.28
CA ASP A 324 -35.43 -37.40 -6.97
C ASP A 324 -35.74 -36.55 -5.72
N VAL A 325 -36.74 -35.67 -5.82
CA VAL A 325 -37.25 -34.84 -4.70
C VAL A 325 -37.71 -35.65 -3.47
N SER A 326 -37.86 -36.97 -3.61
CA SER A 326 -38.10 -37.93 -2.52
C SER A 326 -36.92 -38.12 -1.56
N ASN A 327 -35.69 -37.87 -2.00
CA ASN A 327 -34.46 -38.11 -1.23
C ASN A 327 -33.77 -36.79 -0.79
N GLY A 328 -34.55 -35.72 -0.65
CA GLY A 328 -34.08 -34.35 -0.39
C GLY A 328 -34.14 -33.49 -1.66
N ILE A 329 -33.99 -32.18 -1.51
CA ILE A 329 -34.08 -31.24 -2.63
C ILE A 329 -32.66 -30.88 -3.09
N LYS A 330 -32.15 -31.72 -3.99
CA LYS A 330 -30.76 -31.73 -4.43
C LYS A 330 -30.58 -31.14 -5.81
N TYR A 331 -29.43 -30.52 -6.05
CA TYR A 331 -29.05 -30.11 -7.39
C TYR A 331 -28.63 -31.34 -8.20
N SER A 332 -29.28 -31.57 -9.34
CA SER A 332 -29.01 -32.72 -10.22
C SER A 332 -27.68 -32.60 -10.98
N GLY A 333 -27.12 -31.40 -11.12
CA GLY A 333 -26.02 -31.12 -12.06
C GLY A 333 -26.49 -30.75 -13.46
N GLU A 334 -27.79 -30.57 -13.69
CA GLU A 334 -28.31 -30.10 -14.98
C GLU A 334 -27.90 -28.63 -15.22
N PRO A 335 -27.24 -28.30 -16.36
CA PRO A 335 -26.65 -26.98 -16.57
C PRO A 335 -27.65 -25.82 -16.43
N ASN A 336 -28.85 -25.95 -17.02
CA ASN A 336 -29.85 -24.87 -17.04
C ASN A 336 -30.51 -24.62 -15.66
N LEU A 337 -30.30 -25.52 -14.69
CA LEU A 337 -30.75 -25.36 -13.30
C LEU A 337 -29.63 -24.89 -12.36
N GLY A 338 -28.40 -24.69 -12.85
CA GLY A 338 -27.26 -24.26 -12.04
C GLY A 338 -27.49 -22.88 -11.40
N GLU A 339 -27.85 -21.88 -12.20
CA GLU A 339 -28.10 -20.52 -11.72
C GLU A 339 -29.34 -20.46 -10.82
N TYR A 340 -30.40 -21.20 -11.18
CA TYR A 340 -31.59 -21.37 -10.34
C TYR A 340 -31.20 -21.87 -8.95
N ALA A 341 -30.51 -23.01 -8.89
CA ALA A 341 -30.16 -23.68 -7.63
C ALA A 341 -29.28 -22.80 -6.75
N ASN A 342 -28.29 -22.10 -7.31
CA ASN A 342 -27.41 -21.21 -6.55
C ASN A 342 -28.16 -19.96 -6.00
N LEU A 343 -29.15 -19.44 -6.73
CA LEU A 343 -30.00 -18.33 -6.26
C LEU A 343 -30.95 -18.74 -5.12
N VAL A 344 -31.49 -19.96 -5.16
CA VAL A 344 -32.46 -20.45 -4.17
C VAL A 344 -31.86 -21.31 -3.04
N ARG A 345 -30.54 -21.55 -3.03
CA ARG A 345 -29.84 -22.32 -1.99
C ARG A 345 -30.06 -21.72 -0.60
N ALA A 346 -30.54 -22.51 0.36
CA ALA A 346 -31.02 -22.00 1.65
C ALA A 346 -29.95 -21.29 2.48
N ASN A 347 -28.68 -21.75 2.43
CA ASN A 347 -27.57 -21.18 3.19
C ASN A 347 -26.87 -19.98 2.51
N THR A 348 -27.23 -19.62 1.28
CA THR A 348 -26.73 -18.39 0.64
C THR A 348 -27.36 -17.16 1.31
N THR A 349 -26.54 -16.33 1.95
CA THR A 349 -27.01 -15.11 2.67
C THR A 349 -26.66 -13.81 1.98
N GLU A 350 -25.66 -13.77 1.11
CA GLU A 350 -25.26 -12.55 0.40
C GLU A 350 -25.17 -12.76 -1.11
N ILE A 351 -25.57 -11.73 -1.85
CA ILE A 351 -25.35 -11.58 -3.29
C ILE A 351 -24.89 -10.15 -3.61
N GLY A 352 -24.12 -9.99 -4.68
CA GLY A 352 -23.92 -8.69 -5.33
C GLY A 352 -23.73 -8.89 -6.83
N CYS A 353 -24.24 -7.96 -7.63
CA CYS A 353 -24.23 -8.05 -9.09
C CYS A 353 -23.70 -6.78 -9.74
N TRP A 354 -23.21 -6.92 -10.97
CA TRP A 354 -22.90 -5.81 -11.85
C TRP A 354 -23.45 -6.06 -13.26
N LYS A 355 -23.70 -4.98 -13.99
CA LYS A 355 -24.07 -4.99 -15.42
C LYS A 355 -23.10 -4.12 -16.20
N THR A 356 -22.71 -4.53 -17.40
CA THR A 356 -21.94 -3.67 -18.32
C THR A 356 -22.46 -3.77 -19.74
N GLU A 357 -22.41 -2.64 -20.43
CA GLU A 357 -22.71 -2.49 -21.84
C GLU A 357 -21.41 -2.28 -22.61
N CYS A 358 -21.26 -3.00 -23.71
CA CYS A 358 -20.02 -3.07 -24.45
C CYS A 358 -20.28 -2.77 -25.94
N PRO A 359 -20.14 -1.50 -26.38
CA PRO A 359 -20.39 -1.12 -27.77
C PRO A 359 -19.31 -1.69 -28.70
N GLU A 360 -19.72 -2.40 -29.75
CA GLU A 360 -18.77 -2.83 -30.79
C GLU A 360 -18.56 -1.71 -31.83
N PRO A 361 -17.30 -1.34 -32.17
CA PRO A 361 -17.02 -0.36 -33.20
C PRO A 361 -17.64 -0.76 -34.56
N ASP A 362 -18.25 0.21 -35.24
CA ASP A 362 -18.92 0.05 -36.54
C ASP A 362 -20.06 -0.98 -36.58
N SER A 363 -20.61 -1.38 -35.41
CA SER A 363 -21.73 -2.32 -35.28
C SER A 363 -23.02 -1.60 -34.81
N SER A 364 -24.19 -2.15 -35.16
CA SER A 364 -25.49 -1.76 -34.57
C SER A 364 -25.82 -2.56 -33.31
N TYR A 365 -24.88 -3.35 -32.78
CA TYR A 365 -25.08 -4.22 -31.62
C TYR A 365 -24.22 -3.78 -30.42
N VAL A 366 -24.78 -3.97 -29.24
CA VAL A 366 -24.12 -3.83 -27.95
C VAL A 366 -24.03 -5.22 -27.32
N TYR A 367 -22.85 -5.62 -26.87
CA TYR A 367 -22.73 -6.80 -26.01
C TYR A 367 -23.12 -6.40 -24.59
N PHE A 368 -24.24 -6.93 -24.11
CA PHE A 368 -24.74 -6.72 -22.75
C PHE A 368 -24.35 -7.91 -21.89
N SER A 369 -23.83 -7.64 -20.69
CA SER A 369 -23.49 -8.70 -19.74
C SER A 369 -23.86 -8.34 -18.31
N VAL A 370 -24.27 -9.35 -17.55
CA VAL A 370 -24.58 -9.30 -16.12
C VAL A 370 -23.78 -10.39 -15.45
N TYR A 371 -23.21 -10.07 -14.29
CA TYR A 371 -22.55 -11.05 -13.45
C TYR A 371 -23.00 -10.82 -12.01
N CYS A 372 -23.50 -11.87 -11.37
CA CYS A 372 -23.83 -11.89 -9.95
C CYS A 372 -22.90 -12.88 -9.25
N ILE A 373 -22.46 -12.55 -8.04
CA ILE A 373 -21.63 -13.42 -7.20
C ILE A 373 -22.33 -13.60 -5.86
N THR A 374 -22.38 -14.83 -5.37
CA THR A 374 -22.91 -15.15 -4.03
C THR A 374 -21.78 -15.45 -3.03
N ASN A 375 -22.10 -15.46 -1.73
CA ASN A 375 -21.13 -15.83 -0.69
C ASN A 375 -20.96 -17.34 -0.43
N SER A 376 -21.68 -18.20 -1.17
CA SER A 376 -21.58 -19.66 -1.08
C SER A 376 -20.83 -20.23 -2.28
N PRO A 377 -20.13 -21.37 -2.16
CA PRO A 377 -19.47 -22.01 -3.31
C PRO A 377 -20.49 -22.50 -4.35
N PRO A 378 -20.08 -22.69 -5.63
CA PRO A 378 -20.94 -23.29 -6.64
C PRO A 378 -21.49 -24.65 -6.18
N LEU A 379 -22.79 -24.89 -6.33
CA LEU A 379 -23.40 -26.20 -6.06
C LEU A 379 -22.85 -27.29 -6.99
N GLU A 380 -22.38 -28.40 -6.41
CA GLU A 380 -22.06 -29.63 -7.14
C GLU A 380 -23.27 -30.59 -7.24
N SER A 381 -23.23 -31.53 -8.19
CA SER A 381 -24.30 -32.53 -8.35
C SER A 381 -24.43 -33.42 -7.10
N GLY A 382 -25.66 -33.52 -6.58
CA GLY A 382 -26.01 -34.25 -5.36
C GLY A 382 -25.97 -33.41 -4.07
N GLU A 383 -25.46 -32.17 -4.12
CA GLU A 383 -25.55 -31.24 -2.99
C GLU A 383 -26.99 -30.75 -2.75
N ASP A 384 -27.32 -30.49 -1.49
CA ASP A 384 -28.62 -29.99 -1.08
C ASP A 384 -28.77 -28.50 -1.41
N ILE A 385 -29.88 -28.18 -2.10
CA ILE A 385 -30.34 -26.80 -2.30
C ILE A 385 -30.96 -26.30 -0.99
N TYR A 386 -31.79 -27.14 -0.35
CA TYR A 386 -32.32 -26.93 1.01
C TYR A 386 -32.81 -28.26 1.62
N GLU A 387 -32.93 -28.29 2.95
CA GLU A 387 -33.56 -29.39 3.67
C GLU A 387 -35.09 -29.19 3.74
N PRO A 388 -35.92 -30.17 3.30
CA PRO A 388 -37.37 -30.03 3.32
C PRO A 388 -37.95 -30.29 4.72
N GLU A 389 -39.11 -29.68 5.02
CA GLU A 389 -39.81 -29.93 6.29
C GLU A 389 -40.20 -31.42 6.43
N THR A 390 -39.60 -32.11 7.40
CA THR A 390 -39.91 -33.52 7.64
C THR A 390 -41.32 -33.68 8.21
N THR A 391 -42.22 -34.33 7.45
CA THR A 391 -43.56 -34.73 7.91
C THR A 391 -43.48 -35.87 8.93
N THR A 392 -42.95 -35.55 10.12
CA THR A 392 -43.01 -36.44 11.28
C THR A 392 -44.47 -36.62 11.65
N THR A 393 -45.05 -37.74 11.23
CA THR A 393 -46.44 -38.12 11.51
C THR A 393 -46.58 -38.48 12.99
N THR A 394 -46.55 -37.46 13.84
CA THR A 394 -46.85 -37.59 15.25
C THR A 394 -48.35 -37.83 15.35
N THR A 395 -48.72 -39.08 15.67
CA THR A 395 -50.10 -39.44 15.97
C THR A 395 -50.45 -38.85 17.35
N THR A 396 -50.64 -37.53 17.39
CA THR A 396 -51.01 -36.81 18.61
C THR A 396 -52.42 -37.23 18.99
N THR A 397 -52.51 -38.07 20.02
CA THR A 397 -53.80 -38.54 20.55
C THR A 397 -54.55 -37.35 21.14
N THR A 398 -55.65 -36.96 20.50
CA THR A 398 -56.48 -35.83 20.89
C THR A 398 -56.96 -35.97 22.33
N THR A 399 -56.45 -35.15 23.24
CA THR A 399 -57.04 -34.95 24.56
C THR A 399 -57.67 -33.56 24.61
N THR A 400 -58.99 -33.53 24.58
CA THR A 400 -59.80 -32.31 24.51
C THR A 400 -59.77 -31.52 25.81
N THR A 401 -59.39 -30.23 25.81
CA THR A 401 -59.85 -29.25 26.81
C THR A 401 -59.93 -27.83 26.25
N THR A 402 -61.08 -27.54 25.63
CA THR A 402 -61.89 -26.31 25.79
C THR A 402 -61.22 -24.94 26.02
N THR A 403 -61.10 -24.16 24.92
CA THR A 403 -61.66 -22.80 24.73
C THR A 403 -61.27 -21.64 25.68
N THR A 404 -60.74 -20.55 25.10
CA THR A 404 -61.47 -19.25 25.01
C THR A 404 -60.90 -18.39 23.88
N THR A 405 -61.76 -17.94 22.96
CA THR A 405 -61.44 -17.01 21.87
C THR A 405 -61.95 -15.62 22.22
N THR A 406 -61.14 -14.57 22.00
CA THR A 406 -61.67 -13.20 21.86
C THR A 406 -60.94 -12.46 20.74
N THR A 407 -61.70 -12.09 19.71
CA THR A 407 -61.22 -11.35 18.53
C THR A 407 -61.29 -9.84 18.78
N THR A 408 -60.29 -9.05 18.38
CA THR A 408 -60.50 -7.62 18.07
C THR A 408 -59.52 -7.14 16.98
N THR A 409 -59.99 -6.25 16.13
CA THR A 409 -59.39 -5.83 14.85
C THR A 409 -58.75 -4.43 14.93
N THR A 410 -57.86 -4.09 13.97
CA THR A 410 -57.46 -2.71 13.57
C THR A 410 -56.55 -1.97 14.57
N THR A 411 -55.49 -1.22 14.21
CA THR A 411 -55.26 -0.32 13.06
C THR A 411 -53.77 0.01 12.91
N THR A 412 -53.29 0.34 11.71
CA THR A 412 -51.98 0.93 11.45
C THR A 412 -51.81 2.29 12.15
N THR A 413 -50.64 2.59 12.73
CA THR A 413 -50.29 3.98 13.08
C THR A 413 -48.78 4.19 12.98
N THR A 414 -48.37 5.16 12.15
CA THR A 414 -46.99 5.59 11.98
C THR A 414 -46.49 6.33 13.22
N THR A 415 -45.34 5.94 13.78
CA THR A 415 -44.61 6.75 14.78
C THR A 415 -43.11 6.72 14.52
N THR A 416 -42.54 7.93 14.45
CA THR A 416 -41.11 8.23 14.29
C THR A 416 -40.26 7.62 15.42
N PRO A 417 -39.06 7.07 15.15
CA PRO A 417 -38.18 6.58 16.21
C PRO A 417 -37.64 7.75 17.04
N THR A 418 -37.89 7.71 18.35
CA THR A 418 -37.26 8.63 19.32
C THR A 418 -36.05 7.94 19.95
N THR A 419 -34.91 8.60 19.90
CA THR A 419 -33.62 8.09 20.41
C THR A 419 -33.71 7.72 21.88
N THR A 420 -33.52 6.44 22.21
CA THR A 420 -33.46 5.96 23.59
C THR A 420 -32.05 5.48 23.92
N THR A 421 -31.33 6.28 24.70
CA THR A 421 -29.98 5.96 25.17
C THR A 421 -30.01 4.75 26.11
N THR A 422 -29.45 3.62 25.67
CA THR A 422 -29.34 2.42 26.51
C THR A 422 -27.96 2.39 27.16
N THR A 423 -27.92 2.49 28.50
CA THR A 423 -26.67 2.36 29.26
C THR A 423 -26.40 0.89 29.55
N THR A 424 -25.52 0.25 28.78
CA THR A 424 -25.15 -1.15 29.00
C THR A 424 -24.25 -1.28 30.23
N THR A 425 -24.73 -2.01 31.24
CA THR A 425 -23.94 -2.41 32.41
C THR A 425 -23.23 -3.73 32.12
N LEU A 426 -21.92 -3.81 32.44
CA LEU A 426 -21.16 -5.06 32.29
C LEU A 426 -21.54 -6.10 33.38
N PRO A 427 -21.46 -7.41 33.07
CA PRO A 427 -21.62 -8.47 34.07
C PRO A 427 -20.42 -8.54 35.04
N PRO A 428 -20.62 -9.07 36.27
CA PRO A 428 -19.59 -9.08 37.31
C PRO A 428 -18.48 -10.10 37.03
N THR A 429 -17.23 -9.66 37.11
CA THR A 429 -16.04 -10.51 36.99
C THR A 429 -15.88 -11.43 38.20
N THR A 430 -15.80 -12.75 37.97
CA THR A 430 -15.43 -13.73 39.00
C THR A 430 -14.00 -13.52 39.47
N THR A 431 -13.82 -13.31 40.78
CA THR A 431 -12.50 -13.12 41.39
C THR A 431 -11.86 -14.47 41.68
N ILE A 432 -10.72 -14.79 41.04
CA ILE A 432 -9.88 -15.93 41.40
C ILE A 432 -8.73 -15.43 42.28
N THR A 433 -8.73 -15.84 43.55
CA THR A 433 -7.68 -15.51 44.52
C THR A 433 -6.45 -16.38 44.29
N SER A 434 -5.32 -15.78 43.91
CA SER A 434 -4.02 -16.45 43.86
C SER A 434 -3.22 -16.13 45.13
N THR A 435 -2.87 -17.15 45.90
CA THR A 435 -2.11 -17.04 47.16
C THR A 435 -0.61 -17.21 46.91
N LEU A 436 0.18 -16.21 47.33
CA LEU A 436 1.65 -16.29 47.30
C LEU A 436 2.18 -17.22 48.42
N PRO A 437 3.18 -18.07 48.15
CA PRO A 437 3.98 -18.72 49.19
C PRO A 437 5.06 -17.76 49.76
N PRO A 438 5.55 -18.00 50.99
CA PRO A 438 6.36 -17.02 51.73
C PRO A 438 7.85 -16.99 51.36
N THR A 439 8.43 -15.79 51.42
CA THR A 439 9.86 -15.53 51.23
C THR A 439 10.69 -16.09 52.38
N THR A 440 11.66 -16.96 52.07
CA THR A 440 12.69 -17.40 53.04
C THR A 440 13.87 -16.44 53.07
N THR A 441 14.10 -15.83 54.22
CA THR A 441 15.28 -14.98 54.47
C THR A 441 16.51 -15.84 54.74
N ILE A 442 17.60 -15.64 53.99
CA ILE A 442 18.93 -16.17 54.34
C ILE A 442 19.88 -15.00 54.60
N THR A 443 20.31 -14.88 55.86
CA THR A 443 21.37 -13.96 56.28
C THR A 443 22.73 -14.61 56.07
N SER A 444 23.67 -13.90 55.43
CA SER A 444 25.10 -14.25 55.53
C SER A 444 25.93 -12.96 55.60
N THR A 445 26.93 -12.98 56.48
CA THR A 445 27.70 -11.83 56.95
C THR A 445 29.10 -11.74 56.31
N LEU A 446 29.83 -10.69 56.70
CA LEU A 446 31.31 -10.61 56.79
C LEU A 446 32.07 -9.99 55.60
N PRO A 447 33.20 -9.27 55.82
CA PRO A 447 33.50 -8.29 56.87
C PRO A 447 33.85 -6.88 56.34
N THR A 448 33.86 -5.91 57.25
CA THR A 448 34.52 -4.61 57.08
C THR A 448 36.04 -4.70 57.22
N THR A 449 36.78 -3.94 56.41
CA THR A 449 38.19 -3.58 56.66
C THR A 449 38.35 -2.06 56.58
N THR A 450 39.13 -1.50 57.51
CA THR A 450 39.23 -0.07 57.83
C THR A 450 40.37 0.67 57.14
N SER A 451 40.18 1.99 56.98
CA SER A 451 41.23 3.01 56.77
C SER A 451 41.93 3.02 55.39
N SER A 452 42.44 4.15 54.88
CA SER A 452 42.74 5.45 55.51
C SER A 452 42.50 6.66 54.60
N THR A 453 42.13 7.79 55.22
CA THR A 453 41.99 9.12 54.58
C THR A 453 43.34 9.76 54.28
N THR A 454 43.47 10.44 53.13
CA THR A 454 44.44 11.55 52.99
C THR A 454 43.81 12.70 52.20
N THR A 455 43.79 13.89 52.80
CA THR A 455 43.17 15.10 52.27
C THR A 455 44.24 16.05 51.71
N LEU A 456 44.07 16.57 50.50
CA LEU A 456 44.70 17.83 50.09
C LEU A 456 43.72 18.72 49.30
N LYS A 457 43.82 20.03 49.56
CA LYS A 457 42.90 21.09 49.11
C LYS A 457 43.22 21.56 47.66
N PRO A 458 42.32 22.32 47.00
CA PRO A 458 42.47 22.73 45.61
C PRO A 458 43.24 24.05 45.46
N THR A 459 43.75 24.29 44.24
CA THR A 459 44.36 25.57 43.83
C THR A 459 43.48 26.25 42.77
N THR A 460 43.19 27.53 42.97
CA THR A 460 42.38 28.38 42.09
C THR A 460 43.23 29.12 41.06
N SER A 461 42.72 29.29 39.83
CA SER A 461 43.14 30.40 38.94
C SER A 461 41.98 30.89 38.08
N THR A 462 41.71 32.19 38.24
CA THR A 462 40.61 33.04 37.74
C THR A 462 40.60 33.40 36.25
N SER A 463 39.39 33.70 35.75
CA SER A 463 39.06 34.73 34.71
C SER A 463 39.52 34.50 33.26
N THR A 464 38.89 35.05 32.22
CA THR A 464 37.90 36.15 32.09
C THR A 464 36.88 35.88 30.96
N THR A 465 35.65 36.39 31.11
CA THR A 465 34.69 36.58 30.00
C THR A 465 34.89 37.96 29.35
N PRO A 466 34.47 38.15 28.08
CA PRO A 466 33.76 39.40 27.76
C PRO A 466 32.42 39.15 27.05
N THR A 467 31.36 39.71 27.61
CA THR A 467 30.04 39.86 26.97
C THR A 467 29.97 41.16 26.17
N THR A 468 29.34 41.16 25.00
CA THR A 468 28.89 42.38 24.32
C THR A 468 27.38 42.33 24.03
N LYS A 469 26.64 43.34 24.53
CA LYS A 469 25.24 43.62 24.20
C LYS A 469 25.17 44.81 23.25
N ARG A 470 24.33 44.76 22.21
CA ARG A 470 23.59 45.94 21.66
C ARG A 470 22.45 45.49 20.70
N PRO A 471 21.53 46.37 20.24
CA PRO A 471 20.18 46.35 20.81
C PRO A 471 19.03 46.24 19.78
N SER A 472 17.81 46.19 20.29
CA SER A 472 16.54 46.34 19.58
C SER A 472 16.25 47.79 19.12
N SER A 473 15.69 47.95 17.92
CA SER A 473 14.88 49.13 17.50
C SER A 473 13.94 48.76 16.34
N THR A 474 12.63 48.69 16.54
CA THR A 474 11.61 49.71 16.19
C THR A 474 11.46 50.05 14.70
N SER A 475 10.25 49.82 14.16
CA SER A 475 9.80 50.31 12.84
C SER A 475 9.59 51.83 12.82
N PRO A 476 9.51 52.43 11.61
CA PRO A 476 8.45 53.39 11.34
C PRO A 476 7.72 53.13 10.01
N SER A 477 6.56 53.78 9.85
CA SER A 477 5.64 53.64 8.70
C SER A 477 5.50 54.96 7.92
N THR A 478 4.96 54.86 6.69
CA THR A 478 4.46 55.92 5.78
C THR A 478 5.47 56.76 4.99
N LYS A 479 5.34 56.76 3.65
CA LYS A 479 4.61 57.82 2.89
C LYS A 479 4.48 57.49 1.38
N LYS A 480 3.36 57.92 0.79
CA LYS A 480 3.09 57.94 -0.66
C LYS A 480 3.76 59.16 -1.34
N SER A 481 4.10 59.06 -2.63
CA SER A 481 4.16 60.18 -3.56
C SER A 481 3.92 59.70 -5.02
N THR A 482 3.64 60.63 -5.94
CA THR A 482 2.79 60.41 -7.14
C THR A 482 3.40 60.90 -8.47
N THR A 483 3.33 60.05 -9.52
CA THR A 483 3.24 60.36 -10.99
C THR A 483 4.35 61.23 -11.65
N PRO A 484 4.41 61.45 -12.99
CA PRO A 484 3.55 60.99 -14.12
C PRO A 484 4.24 60.32 -15.34
N CYS A 485 3.42 59.78 -16.25
CA CYS A 485 3.80 59.29 -17.59
C CYS A 485 3.95 60.41 -18.65
N PRO A 486 4.54 60.10 -19.83
CA PRO A 486 4.27 60.81 -21.08
C PRO A 486 3.62 59.92 -22.18
N THR A 487 2.36 60.24 -22.49
CA THR A 487 1.68 60.31 -23.80
C THR A 487 2.13 59.52 -25.06
N TYR A 488 1.13 58.93 -25.71
CA TYR A 488 1.04 58.48 -27.13
C TYR A 488 1.33 59.58 -28.19
N PRO A 489 1.46 59.21 -29.48
CA PRO A 489 0.34 59.48 -30.40
C PRO A 489 -0.06 58.30 -31.34
N HIS A 490 -1.29 58.38 -31.87
CA HIS A 490 -1.91 57.44 -32.83
C HIS A 490 -1.69 57.83 -34.30
N THR A 491 -1.70 56.83 -35.21
CA THR A 491 -2.23 56.89 -36.60
C THR A 491 -2.60 55.44 -37.04
N THR A 492 -3.85 54.98 -37.13
CA THR A 492 -4.94 55.20 -38.12
C THR A 492 -4.85 54.41 -39.45
N SER A 493 -5.63 53.30 -39.55
CA SER A 493 -6.37 52.83 -40.76
C SER A 493 -5.55 52.28 -41.96
N ASN A 494 -6.05 51.47 -42.92
CA ASN A 494 -7.28 50.67 -43.05
C ASN A 494 -7.15 49.62 -44.22
N THR A 495 -7.98 48.57 -44.21
CA THR A 495 -8.51 47.79 -45.39
C THR A 495 -7.63 46.98 -46.39
N THR A 496 -8.03 45.70 -46.54
CA THR A 496 -8.15 44.83 -47.77
C THR A 496 -6.96 44.11 -48.47
N THR A 497 -7.09 42.76 -48.51
CA THR A 497 -6.82 41.72 -49.57
C THR A 497 -6.36 42.14 -50.99
N PRO A 498 -5.62 41.31 -51.80
CA PRO A 498 -5.97 39.88 -52.08
C PRO A 498 -4.88 38.84 -52.56
N LYS A 499 -5.29 37.55 -52.53
CA LYS A 499 -5.04 36.37 -53.43
C LYS A 499 -3.78 36.22 -54.35
N THR A 500 -3.16 35.01 -54.28
CA THR A 500 -2.65 34.12 -55.39
C THR A 500 -1.44 34.55 -56.27
N THR A 501 -0.54 33.73 -56.87
CA THR A 501 -0.33 32.25 -57.00
C THR A 501 1.06 31.84 -57.61
N LYS A 502 1.53 30.59 -57.35
CA LYS A 502 2.33 29.66 -58.24
C LYS A 502 3.84 29.96 -58.51
N PRO A 503 4.68 29.02 -59.08
CA PRO A 503 4.36 27.72 -59.76
C PRO A 503 5.24 26.44 -59.53
N LYS A 504 4.66 25.24 -59.87
CA LYS A 504 5.22 23.96 -60.46
C LYS A 504 6.30 23.14 -59.68
N ARG A 505 6.36 21.79 -59.57
CA ARG A 505 5.84 20.53 -60.22
C ARG A 505 6.90 19.73 -61.04
N SER A 506 6.86 18.37 -60.89
CA SER A 506 7.29 17.25 -61.77
C SER A 506 8.67 16.57 -61.52
N THR A 507 8.91 15.23 -61.64
CA THR A 507 8.04 13.99 -61.70
C THR A 507 8.81 12.64 -61.46
N THR A 508 8.07 11.52 -61.41
CA THR A 508 8.34 10.04 -61.49
C THR A 508 9.19 9.55 -62.72
N PRO A 509 9.60 8.24 -62.93
CA PRO A 509 8.89 6.94 -62.64
C PRO A 509 9.73 5.65 -62.29
N CYS A 510 9.06 4.47 -62.19
CA CYS A 510 9.61 3.10 -61.93
C CYS A 510 9.75 2.19 -63.20
N PRO A 511 10.38 1.00 -63.12
CA PRO A 511 9.86 -0.21 -63.83
C PRO A 511 10.12 -1.65 -63.24
N THR A 512 9.03 -2.44 -63.05
CA THR A 512 8.72 -3.86 -63.45
C THR A 512 9.57 -5.17 -63.23
N TYR A 513 8.90 -6.19 -62.61
CA TYR A 513 8.82 -7.68 -62.90
C TYR A 513 10.05 -8.65 -62.77
N PRO A 514 9.92 -10.03 -62.70
CA PRO A 514 8.74 -10.96 -62.77
C PRO A 514 8.62 -12.05 -61.65
N THR A 515 7.78 -13.09 -61.84
CA THR A 515 7.27 -14.12 -60.88
C THR A 515 7.88 -15.54 -61.01
N THR A 516 7.76 -16.42 -59.99
CA THR A 516 7.33 -17.86 -60.11
C THR A 516 7.25 -18.69 -58.80
N LYS A 517 6.19 -19.52 -58.69
CA LYS A 517 6.01 -20.86 -58.02
C LYS A 517 6.25 -21.10 -56.49
N LYS A 518 5.22 -21.71 -55.86
CA LYS A 518 5.17 -22.44 -54.56
C LYS A 518 5.76 -23.89 -54.73
N PRO A 519 6.15 -24.67 -53.67
CA PRO A 519 5.24 -25.08 -52.58
C PRO A 519 5.80 -25.32 -51.13
N LYS A 520 4.85 -25.30 -50.17
CA LYS A 520 4.79 -25.95 -48.82
C LYS A 520 6.08 -26.28 -48.03
N THR A 521 6.21 -25.65 -46.85
CA THR A 521 6.46 -26.32 -45.55
C THR A 521 6.02 -25.45 -44.36
N THR A 522 5.30 -26.06 -43.41
CA THR A 522 5.09 -25.70 -41.99
C THR A 522 5.42 -24.28 -41.50
N THR A 523 4.38 -23.51 -41.14
CA THR A 523 4.50 -22.21 -40.45
C THR A 523 4.27 -22.38 -38.93
N PRO A 524 5.17 -21.88 -38.05
CA PRO A 524 4.89 -21.69 -36.62
C PRO A 524 3.95 -20.48 -36.37
N CYS A 525 3.36 -20.42 -35.17
CA CYS A 525 2.36 -19.42 -34.79
C CYS A 525 2.88 -17.95 -34.86
N PRO A 526 2.03 -16.94 -35.16
CA PRO A 526 2.43 -15.52 -35.19
C PRO A 526 2.88 -14.97 -33.83
N THR A 527 3.77 -13.99 -33.87
CA THR A 527 4.25 -13.23 -32.71
C THR A 527 3.19 -12.28 -32.15
N LEU A 528 3.09 -12.23 -30.82
CA LEU A 528 2.19 -11.35 -30.05
C LEU A 528 2.49 -9.84 -30.21
N PRO A 529 1.50 -8.96 -30.03
CA PRO A 529 1.66 -7.50 -30.11
C PRO A 529 2.35 -6.88 -28.86
N PRO A 530 2.80 -5.61 -28.93
CA PRO A 530 3.79 -5.05 -27.99
C PRO A 530 3.39 -4.92 -26.51
N GLY A 531 2.10 -5.02 -26.15
CA GLY A 531 1.63 -4.84 -24.77
C GLY A 531 1.97 -5.97 -23.79
N ALA A 532 2.25 -7.19 -24.29
CA ALA A 532 2.44 -8.38 -23.45
C ALA A 532 3.82 -8.43 -22.75
N ARG A 533 4.80 -7.64 -23.20
CA ARG A 533 6.16 -7.65 -22.65
C ARG A 533 6.25 -6.89 -21.33
N ALA A 534 5.71 -5.67 -21.27
CA ALA A 534 5.69 -4.84 -20.08
C ALA A 534 4.94 -5.50 -18.90
N LYS A 535 3.78 -6.13 -19.16
CA LYS A 535 3.01 -6.86 -18.12
C LYS A 535 3.74 -8.11 -17.60
N ARG A 536 4.56 -8.78 -18.42
CA ARG A 536 5.43 -9.90 -17.95
C ARG A 536 6.64 -9.41 -17.17
N GLU A 537 7.27 -8.31 -17.58
CA GLU A 537 8.39 -7.69 -16.86
C GLU A 537 7.93 -7.14 -15.49
N ALA A 538 6.76 -6.52 -15.38
CA ALA A 538 6.18 -6.09 -14.10
C ALA A 538 5.85 -7.25 -13.13
N ARG A 539 5.23 -8.35 -13.63
CA ARG A 539 4.92 -9.54 -12.81
C ARG A 539 6.20 -10.30 -12.41
N ALA A 540 7.24 -10.26 -13.25
CA ALA A 540 8.56 -10.76 -12.90
C ALA A 540 9.21 -9.91 -11.80
N ASN A 541 9.13 -8.58 -11.86
CA ASN A 541 9.71 -7.68 -10.85
C ASN A 541 9.10 -7.89 -9.45
N TYR A 542 7.77 -8.00 -9.32
CA TYR A 542 7.14 -8.31 -8.02
C TYR A 542 7.59 -9.67 -7.45
N THR A 543 7.74 -10.68 -8.31
CA THR A 543 8.20 -12.02 -7.91
C THR A 543 9.73 -12.06 -7.66
N SER A 544 10.49 -11.15 -8.29
CA SER A 544 11.93 -10.93 -8.10
C SER A 544 12.21 -10.23 -6.78
N PHE A 545 11.43 -9.22 -6.41
CA PHE A 545 11.49 -8.54 -5.10
C PHE A 545 11.30 -9.52 -3.93
N ILE A 546 10.34 -10.45 -4.02
CA ILE A 546 10.17 -11.52 -3.03
C ILE A 546 11.38 -12.48 -3.03
N LYS A 547 12.05 -12.68 -4.17
CA LYS A 547 13.27 -13.49 -4.27
C LYS A 547 14.53 -12.80 -3.77
N GLU A 548 14.68 -11.49 -3.91
CA GLU A 548 15.85 -10.76 -3.41
C GLU A 548 15.78 -10.56 -1.88
N LYS A 549 14.58 -10.32 -1.37
CA LYS A 549 14.29 -10.43 0.08
C LYS A 549 14.46 -11.87 0.61
N ALA A 550 14.52 -12.87 -0.28
CA ALA A 550 14.89 -14.25 0.02
C ALA A 550 16.33 -14.62 -0.38
N LEU A 551 17.12 -13.68 -0.92
CA LEU A 551 18.55 -13.81 -1.17
C LEU A 551 19.38 -13.34 0.04
N PHE A 552 18.79 -12.48 0.87
CA PHE A 552 18.98 -12.68 2.29
C PHE A 552 18.32 -14.02 2.64
N PRO A 553 19.07 -15.07 3.04
CA PRO A 553 18.41 -16.13 3.78
C PRO A 553 17.65 -15.44 4.92
N LYS A 554 16.37 -15.82 5.13
CA LYS A 554 15.70 -15.58 6.42
C LYS A 554 16.77 -15.80 7.47
N ALA A 555 17.00 -14.82 8.34
CA ALA A 555 18.08 -14.93 9.32
C ALA A 555 18.03 -16.36 9.90
N GLU A 556 19.17 -17.07 9.92
CA GLU A 556 19.22 -18.40 10.53
C GLU A 556 18.97 -18.20 12.03
N LEU A 557 17.67 -18.18 12.33
CA LEU A 557 17.06 -18.14 13.62
C LEU A 557 16.83 -19.61 13.92
N ASP A 558 17.87 -20.22 14.49
CA ASP A 558 17.79 -21.52 15.14
C ASP A 558 16.45 -21.57 15.90
N ASP A 559 15.66 -22.64 15.70
CA ASP A 559 14.25 -22.75 16.09
C ASP A 559 14.05 -22.93 17.62
N LYS A 560 14.70 -22.05 18.39
CA LYS A 560 14.77 -21.98 19.85
C LYS A 560 14.85 -20.50 20.21
N GLY A 561 13.80 -20.00 20.88
CA GLY A 561 13.55 -18.57 21.09
C GLY A 561 14.80 -17.74 21.44
N ILE A 562 15.06 -16.73 20.60
CA ILE A 562 16.27 -15.90 20.60
C ILE A 562 16.55 -15.38 22.01
N CYS A 563 15.56 -14.74 22.62
CA CYS A 563 15.57 -14.18 23.96
C CYS A 563 14.25 -14.54 24.68
N PRO A 564 14.16 -14.44 26.02
CA PRO A 564 12.89 -14.56 26.73
C PRO A 564 11.85 -13.56 26.21
N ASP A 565 10.58 -13.94 26.17
CA ASP A 565 9.50 -13.01 25.80
C ASP A 565 9.11 -12.14 27.01
N ASN A 566 9.95 -11.13 27.24
CA ASN A 566 9.83 -10.17 28.34
C ASN A 566 9.56 -8.74 27.87
N PHE A 567 10.13 -8.31 26.74
CA PHE A 567 10.05 -6.91 26.26
C PHE A 567 9.94 -6.74 24.73
N MET A 568 10.13 -7.82 23.95
CA MET A 568 10.21 -7.78 22.49
C MET A 568 9.66 -9.09 21.90
N THR A 569 9.16 -9.05 20.66
CA THR A 569 8.77 -10.25 19.91
C THR A 569 9.86 -10.66 18.94
N ASN A 570 9.94 -11.95 18.60
CA ASN A 570 10.90 -12.45 17.60
C ASN A 570 10.74 -11.77 16.24
N THR A 571 9.51 -11.41 15.83
CA THR A 571 9.24 -10.63 14.62
C THR A 571 10.00 -9.30 14.62
N LEU A 572 9.94 -8.53 15.71
CA LEU A 572 10.63 -7.24 15.82
C LEU A 572 12.15 -7.40 15.97
N ARG A 573 12.62 -8.42 16.70
CA ARG A 573 14.06 -8.77 16.80
C ARG A 573 14.65 -9.04 15.42
N THR A 574 13.99 -9.89 14.65
CA THR A 574 14.33 -10.26 13.27
C THR A 574 14.34 -9.04 12.38
N ARG A 575 13.28 -8.22 12.44
CA ARG A 575 13.16 -7.01 11.60
C ARG A 575 14.29 -6.02 11.84
N PHE A 576 14.64 -5.73 13.10
CA PHE A 576 15.81 -4.92 13.43
C PHE A 576 17.10 -5.53 12.85
N LEU A 577 17.34 -6.83 13.05
CA LEU A 577 18.58 -7.50 12.63
C LEU A 577 18.76 -7.52 11.11
N GLU A 578 17.71 -7.94 10.38
CA GLU A 578 17.70 -8.02 8.92
C GLU A 578 17.91 -6.63 8.31
N MET A 579 17.17 -5.61 8.75
CA MET A 579 17.31 -4.25 8.21
C MET A 579 18.70 -3.64 8.42
N HIS A 580 19.40 -4.00 9.50
CA HIS A 580 20.79 -3.59 9.71
C HIS A 580 21.76 -4.37 8.82
N ASN A 581 21.63 -5.69 8.74
CA ASN A 581 22.53 -6.52 7.92
C ASN A 581 22.35 -6.25 6.42
N TYR A 582 21.12 -5.99 5.97
CA TYR A 582 20.80 -5.51 4.62
C TYR A 582 21.60 -4.26 4.25
N ARG A 583 21.46 -3.21 5.06
CA ARG A 583 22.15 -1.92 4.89
C ARG A 583 23.68 -2.06 4.97
N ARG A 584 24.20 -2.92 5.85
CA ARG A 584 25.63 -3.24 5.94
C ARG A 584 26.16 -3.97 4.71
N ALA A 585 25.39 -4.90 4.13
CA ALA A 585 25.75 -5.60 2.90
C ALA A 585 25.79 -4.65 1.69
N LEU A 586 24.74 -3.83 1.49
CA LEU A 586 24.72 -2.81 0.44
C LEU A 586 25.93 -1.86 0.52
N LEU A 587 26.30 -1.43 1.73
CA LEU A 587 27.50 -0.63 1.96
C LEU A 587 28.79 -1.42 1.65
N ALA A 588 28.90 -2.66 2.13
CA ALA A 588 30.12 -3.47 1.97
C ALA A 588 30.39 -3.82 0.49
N LEU A 589 29.35 -4.10 -0.28
CA LEU A 589 29.40 -4.36 -1.72
C LEU A 589 29.60 -3.09 -2.57
N GLY A 590 29.55 -1.89 -1.96
CA GLY A 590 29.66 -0.62 -2.66
C GLY A 590 28.41 -0.23 -3.47
N LYS A 591 27.26 -0.83 -3.14
CA LYS A 591 25.95 -0.55 -3.78
C LYS A 591 25.25 0.69 -3.20
N LEU A 592 25.70 1.23 -2.07
CA LEU A 592 25.05 2.39 -1.45
C LEU A 592 25.40 3.70 -2.21
N ARG A 593 24.44 4.17 -3.02
CA ARG A 593 24.49 5.47 -3.71
C ARG A 593 24.29 6.62 -2.71
N THR A 594 24.76 7.81 -3.08
CA THR A 594 24.73 9.02 -2.25
C THR A 594 24.05 10.16 -3.01
N ARG A 595 23.56 11.22 -2.34
CA ARG A 595 22.85 12.33 -3.00
C ARG A 595 23.66 12.99 -4.14
N ALA A 596 24.99 12.96 -4.07
CA ALA A 596 25.89 13.41 -5.14
C ALA A 596 26.02 12.42 -6.33
N GLY A 597 25.13 11.43 -6.44
CA GLY A 597 25.11 10.39 -7.47
C GLY A 597 26.21 9.32 -7.36
N LYS A 598 27.22 9.51 -6.50
CA LYS A 598 28.37 8.61 -6.31
C LYS A 598 28.02 7.46 -5.37
N TYR A 599 28.64 6.30 -5.60
CA TYR A 599 28.63 5.17 -4.68
C TYR A 599 29.68 5.32 -3.59
N LEU A 600 29.38 4.86 -2.37
CA LEU A 600 30.39 4.70 -1.33
C LEU A 600 31.33 3.53 -1.67
N SER A 601 32.60 3.65 -1.27
CA SER A 601 33.59 2.59 -1.46
C SER A 601 33.20 1.29 -0.75
N GLN A 602 33.52 0.15 -1.36
CA GLN A 602 33.42 -1.18 -0.74
C GLN A 602 34.13 -1.26 0.61
N ALA A 603 33.69 -2.19 1.47
CA ALA A 603 34.26 -2.39 2.80
C ALA A 603 35.00 -3.73 2.92
N GLN A 604 36.30 -3.67 3.22
CA GLN A 604 37.14 -4.87 3.34
C GLN A 604 36.80 -5.76 4.54
N ASN A 605 36.16 -5.19 5.58
CA ASN A 605 36.11 -5.77 6.93
C ASN A 605 34.75 -5.65 7.64
N MET A 606 33.65 -5.52 6.88
CA MET A 606 32.30 -5.32 7.43
C MET A 606 31.76 -6.62 8.05
N PHE A 607 31.53 -6.67 9.36
CA PHE A 607 30.95 -7.86 9.99
C PHE A 607 29.43 -7.98 9.79
N LYS A 608 28.92 -9.21 9.66
CA LYS A 608 27.51 -9.54 9.89
C LYS A 608 27.20 -9.35 11.38
N LEU A 609 26.09 -8.70 11.68
CA LEU A 609 25.58 -8.57 13.04
C LEU A 609 24.83 -9.85 13.44
N ARG A 610 25.01 -10.25 14.70
CA ARG A 610 24.22 -11.29 15.39
C ARG A 610 23.41 -10.65 16.52
N TYR A 611 22.26 -11.23 16.86
CA TYR A 611 21.43 -10.72 17.94
C TYR A 611 22.00 -11.11 19.32
N ASP A 612 21.91 -10.23 20.32
CA ASP A 612 22.34 -10.49 21.70
C ASP A 612 21.27 -10.00 22.70
N CYS A 613 20.78 -10.93 23.53
CA CYS A 613 19.70 -10.67 24.48
C CYS A 613 20.12 -9.83 25.69
N LYS A 614 21.39 -9.85 26.07
CA LYS A 614 21.94 -9.00 27.13
C LYS A 614 22.13 -7.57 26.63
N LEU A 615 22.21 -7.36 25.32
CA LEU A 615 22.09 -6.07 24.67
C LEU A 615 20.63 -5.61 24.57
N GLU A 616 19.69 -6.51 24.21
CA GLU A 616 18.25 -6.24 24.22
C GLU A 616 17.75 -5.84 25.61
N GLU A 617 18.05 -6.60 26.66
CA GLU A 617 17.67 -6.31 28.04
C GLU A 617 18.11 -4.89 28.46
N LYS A 618 19.35 -4.50 28.13
CA LYS A 618 19.89 -3.15 28.38
C LYS A 618 19.32 -2.07 27.45
N ALA A 619 18.69 -2.45 26.34
CA ALA A 619 17.90 -1.56 25.51
C ALA A 619 16.53 -1.36 26.15
N ALA A 620 15.81 -2.44 26.45
CA ALA A 620 14.47 -2.47 27.03
C ALA A 620 14.39 -1.75 28.38
N LEU A 621 15.33 -2.03 29.30
CA LEU A 621 15.43 -1.34 30.59
C LEU A 621 15.59 0.18 30.45
N TYR A 622 16.09 0.68 29.32
CA TYR A 622 16.19 2.11 29.05
C TYR A 622 14.99 2.64 28.26
N ALA A 623 14.54 1.91 27.23
CA ALA A 623 13.40 2.28 26.40
C ALA A 623 12.12 2.38 27.25
N GLY A 624 11.86 1.39 28.12
CA GLY A 624 10.69 1.34 29.02
C GLY A 624 10.62 2.45 30.08
N GLN A 625 11.67 3.28 30.23
CA GLN A 625 11.60 4.52 31.02
C GLN A 625 10.99 5.69 30.23
N CYS A 626 10.61 5.48 28.96
CA CYS A 626 10.17 6.49 28.01
C CYS A 626 11.05 7.76 27.97
N PRO A 627 12.39 7.66 27.87
CA PRO A 627 13.30 8.81 27.98
C PRO A 627 13.28 9.71 26.74
N GLU A 628 13.40 11.03 26.94
CA GLU A 628 13.48 12.03 25.84
C GLU A 628 14.80 12.02 25.04
N ARG A 629 15.79 11.24 25.46
CA ARG A 629 17.14 11.29 24.89
C ARG A 629 17.92 10.00 25.11
N ARG A 630 18.98 9.86 24.33
CA ARG A 630 20.02 8.81 24.46
C ARG A 630 20.60 8.74 25.88
N SER A 631 20.95 7.55 26.35
CA SER A 631 21.59 7.35 27.66
C SER A 631 23.04 7.87 27.68
N ARG A 632 23.49 8.25 28.88
CA ARG A 632 24.88 8.71 29.09
C ARG A 632 25.86 7.58 28.77
N ALA A 633 26.91 7.86 28.00
CA ALA A 633 27.90 6.84 27.61
C ALA A 633 28.55 6.11 28.81
N SER A 634 28.65 6.78 29.96
CA SER A 634 29.17 6.21 31.21
C SER A 634 28.31 5.08 31.80
N THR A 635 27.00 5.04 31.53
CA THR A 635 26.09 3.98 32.03
C THR A 635 26.07 2.75 31.12
N ARG A 636 26.87 2.74 30.05
CA ARG A 636 26.91 1.70 29.02
C ARG A 636 28.33 1.47 28.48
N LYS A 637 29.29 1.32 29.39
CA LYS A 637 30.70 1.04 29.07
C LYS A 637 30.81 -0.15 28.09
N GLY A 638 31.61 0.01 27.05
CA GLY A 638 31.77 -1.00 25.99
C GLY A 638 30.67 -1.04 24.92
N ASN A 639 29.53 -0.36 25.12
CA ASN A 639 28.37 -0.46 24.24
C ASN A 639 28.07 0.85 23.49
N GLY A 640 27.77 0.69 22.20
CA GLY A 640 27.13 1.68 21.34
C GLY A 640 25.67 1.92 21.73
N GLU A 641 25.05 2.93 21.12
CA GLU A 641 23.61 3.20 21.26
C GLU A 641 23.11 4.04 20.09
N ASN A 642 22.08 3.54 19.42
CA ASN A 642 21.16 4.39 18.67
C ASN A 642 19.87 4.54 19.48
N PHE A 643 19.28 5.73 19.40
CA PHE A 643 18.07 6.12 20.11
C PHE A 643 17.21 6.92 19.13
N LEU A 644 15.89 6.70 19.17
CA LEU A 644 14.91 7.52 18.49
C LEU A 644 13.62 7.59 19.30
N ARG A 645 12.99 8.76 19.32
CA ARG A 645 11.57 8.91 19.64
C ARG A 645 10.87 9.40 18.38
N ILE A 646 9.81 8.73 17.97
CA ILE A 646 8.90 9.13 16.88
C ILE A 646 7.47 9.19 17.41
N ARG A 647 6.61 10.00 16.78
CA ARG A 647 5.16 10.00 17.09
C ARG A 647 4.56 8.63 16.75
N ASP A 648 3.45 8.29 17.38
CA ASP A 648 2.77 7.00 17.21
C ASP A 648 1.66 7.01 16.14
N ASP A 649 1.59 8.06 15.33
CA ASP A 649 0.79 8.21 14.11
C ASP A 649 1.40 7.48 12.89
N ILE A 650 2.44 6.67 13.11
CA ILE A 650 3.19 5.98 12.04
C ILE A 650 2.70 4.56 11.74
N GLY A 651 1.71 4.05 12.48
CA GLY A 651 1.20 2.69 12.35
C GLY A 651 1.59 1.79 13.52
N ASP A 652 1.85 0.52 13.22
CA ASP A 652 2.11 -0.51 14.23
C ASP A 652 3.59 -0.54 14.69
N PHE A 653 3.96 -1.54 15.51
CA PHE A 653 5.34 -1.70 15.96
C PHE A 653 6.32 -2.08 14.83
N VAL A 654 5.89 -2.80 13.79
CA VAL A 654 6.73 -3.15 12.64
C VAL A 654 6.99 -1.90 11.79
N ASP A 655 5.98 -1.07 11.56
CA ASP A 655 6.13 0.22 10.86
C ASP A 655 7.04 1.17 11.63
N ALA A 656 6.85 1.26 12.94
CA ALA A 656 7.71 2.06 13.81
C ALA A 656 9.17 1.56 13.84
N VAL A 657 9.41 0.25 13.73
CA VAL A 657 10.76 -0.33 13.55
C VAL A 657 11.34 0.02 12.18
N ASN A 658 10.56 -0.10 11.10
CA ASN A 658 10.98 0.25 9.74
C ASN A 658 11.49 1.70 9.71
N ALA A 659 10.60 2.63 10.07
CA ALA A 659 10.91 4.05 10.12
C ALA A 659 12.11 4.37 11.02
N THR A 660 12.21 3.72 12.20
CA THR A 660 13.35 3.91 13.10
C THR A 660 14.68 3.61 12.42
N VAL A 661 14.80 2.43 11.78
CA VAL A 661 16.07 1.97 11.23
C VAL A 661 16.45 2.78 9.99
N SER A 662 15.48 3.15 9.15
CA SER A 662 15.70 4.01 7.98
C SER A 662 16.09 5.44 8.38
N ILE A 663 15.43 6.03 9.39
CA ILE A 663 15.82 7.34 9.96
C ILE A 663 17.26 7.33 10.48
N TRP A 664 17.69 6.25 11.14
CA TRP A 664 19.08 6.12 11.58
C TRP A 664 20.06 5.98 10.41
N TRP A 665 19.66 5.36 9.29
CA TRP A 665 20.50 5.14 8.12
C TRP A 665 20.67 6.37 7.23
N ARG A 666 19.70 7.31 7.18
CA ARG A 666 19.75 8.55 6.35
C ARG A 666 21.07 9.32 6.41
N GLY A 667 21.81 9.21 7.52
CA GLY A 667 23.16 9.78 7.65
C GLY A 667 24.15 9.36 6.55
N ALA A 668 23.93 8.24 5.86
CA ALA A 668 24.69 7.84 4.67
C ALA A 668 24.67 8.91 3.56
N ARG A 669 23.48 9.47 3.28
CA ARG A 669 23.17 10.34 2.14
C ARG A 669 24.05 11.60 2.11
N ARG A 670 24.27 12.21 3.28
CA ARG A 670 25.03 13.47 3.45
C ARG A 670 26.56 13.27 3.39
N PHE A 671 27.06 12.05 3.60
CA PHE A 671 28.50 11.80 3.79
C PHE A 671 29.24 11.26 2.57
N GLY A 672 28.52 10.90 1.50
CA GLY A 672 29.14 10.64 0.18
C GLY A 672 29.92 11.80 -0.43
N ALA A 673 29.64 13.04 0.02
CA ALA A 673 30.37 14.23 -0.38
C ALA A 673 31.74 14.37 0.33
N LEU A 674 31.97 13.65 1.42
CA LEU A 674 33.28 13.59 2.08
C LEU A 674 34.01 12.33 1.58
N ASN A 675 35.04 12.53 0.75
CA ASN A 675 35.84 11.45 0.16
C ASN A 675 36.17 10.34 1.19
N PRO A 676 35.96 9.06 0.88
CA PRO A 676 36.31 7.98 1.79
C PRO A 676 37.82 7.99 2.11
N PRO A 677 38.21 7.64 3.34
CA PRO A 677 37.40 6.97 4.36
C PRO A 677 36.67 7.92 5.33
N ILE A 678 35.51 7.48 5.83
CA ILE A 678 34.72 8.21 6.83
C ILE A 678 35.41 8.13 8.20
N LEU A 679 36.18 9.15 8.54
CA LEU A 679 36.89 9.34 9.80
C LEU A 679 36.02 10.10 10.83
N ILE A 680 35.84 9.55 12.02
CA ILE A 680 35.01 10.20 13.06
C ILE A 680 35.79 11.31 13.77
N ASN A 681 35.54 12.57 13.39
CA ASN A 681 36.15 13.76 13.99
C ASN A 681 35.13 14.57 14.81
N SER A 682 35.62 15.23 15.87
CA SER A 682 34.80 15.95 16.85
C SER A 682 34.04 17.16 16.30
N HIS A 683 34.45 17.72 15.16
CA HIS A 683 33.85 18.95 14.61
C HIS A 683 32.61 18.72 13.74
N HIS A 684 32.37 17.52 13.20
CA HIS A 684 31.27 17.27 12.24
C HIS A 684 30.22 16.24 12.71
N PHE A 685 30.20 15.92 14.01
CA PHE A 685 29.43 14.77 14.53
C PHE A 685 27.98 15.08 14.93
N GLY A 686 27.15 15.42 13.93
CA GLY A 686 25.71 15.61 14.10
C GLY A 686 24.95 14.31 14.44
N PRO A 687 23.73 14.39 15.02
CA PRO A 687 23.00 13.23 15.52
C PRO A 687 22.61 12.21 14.45
N ARG A 688 22.39 12.61 13.18
CA ARG A 688 22.10 11.70 12.06
C ARG A 688 23.34 10.89 11.65
N LEU A 689 24.51 11.55 11.53
CA LEU A 689 25.78 10.86 11.30
C LEU A 689 26.09 9.87 12.42
N PHE A 690 25.83 10.25 13.69
CA PHE A 690 26.03 9.37 14.84
C PHE A 690 25.30 8.04 14.65
N SER A 691 24.03 8.07 14.25
CA SER A 691 23.23 6.84 14.12
C SER A 691 23.70 5.98 12.94
N PHE A 692 23.91 6.59 11.77
CA PHE A 692 24.41 5.90 10.58
C PHE A 692 25.78 5.24 10.83
N SER A 693 26.75 6.00 11.35
CA SER A 693 28.11 5.50 11.58
C SER A 693 28.14 4.34 12.59
N GLN A 694 27.22 4.30 13.56
CA GLN A 694 27.11 3.16 14.48
C GLN A 694 26.53 1.92 13.80
N MET A 695 25.53 2.07 12.91
CA MET A 695 24.99 0.94 12.13
C MET A 695 26.01 0.40 11.12
N ALA A 696 26.76 1.29 10.48
CA ALA A 696 27.78 0.99 9.49
C ALA A 696 29.14 0.57 10.10
N TRP A 697 29.29 0.57 11.44
CA TRP A 697 30.58 0.35 12.09
C TRP A 697 31.09 -1.08 11.87
N ALA A 698 32.13 -1.23 11.05
CA ALA A 698 32.60 -2.52 10.53
C ALA A 698 32.84 -3.55 11.63
N THR A 699 33.53 -3.16 12.71
CA THR A 699 33.92 -4.05 13.81
C THR A 699 32.84 -4.32 14.85
N THR A 700 31.66 -3.69 14.75
CA THR A 700 30.49 -4.07 15.56
C THR A 700 30.00 -5.44 15.10
N ARG A 701 29.73 -6.35 16.03
CA ARG A 701 29.33 -7.76 15.74
C ARG A 701 27.99 -8.15 16.36
N TYR A 702 27.57 -7.47 17.42
CA TYR A 702 26.37 -7.80 18.17
C TYR A 702 25.45 -6.60 18.28
N ILE A 703 24.15 -6.87 18.16
CA ILE A 703 23.07 -5.89 18.31
C ILE A 703 21.98 -6.45 19.24
N GLY A 704 21.38 -5.60 20.06
CA GLY A 704 20.15 -5.92 20.77
C GLY A 704 19.31 -4.67 20.92
N CYS A 705 18.02 -4.77 20.61
CA CYS A 705 17.14 -3.61 20.42
C CYS A 705 15.83 -3.78 21.20
N SER A 706 15.23 -2.68 21.58
CA SER A 706 13.87 -2.66 22.11
C SER A 706 13.13 -1.44 21.59
N ILE A 707 11.85 -1.63 21.32
CA ILE A 707 10.90 -0.56 20.99
C ILE A 707 9.73 -0.64 21.98
N VAL A 708 9.32 0.49 22.53
CA VAL A 708 8.15 0.58 23.43
C VAL A 708 7.21 1.68 22.97
N LYS A 709 5.91 1.49 23.16
CA LYS A 709 4.91 2.53 22.99
C LYS A 709 4.76 3.33 24.29
N CYS A 710 5.15 4.59 24.24
CA CYS A 710 4.89 5.61 25.25
C CYS A 710 3.56 6.32 24.96
N SER A 711 3.17 7.31 25.77
CA SER A 711 1.84 7.97 25.72
C SER A 711 1.37 8.44 24.34
N SER A 712 2.29 8.93 23.50
CA SER A 712 2.03 9.49 22.15
C SER A 712 3.27 9.37 21.26
N SER A 713 4.05 8.30 21.46
CA SER A 713 5.30 8.08 20.73
C SER A 713 5.81 6.65 20.88
N TYR A 714 6.48 6.15 19.85
CA TYR A 714 7.36 4.99 19.99
C TYR A 714 8.77 5.45 20.38
N VAL A 715 9.38 4.75 21.35
CA VAL A 715 10.79 4.93 21.73
C VAL A 715 11.57 3.67 21.36
N SER A 716 12.53 3.84 20.44
CA SER A 716 13.39 2.78 19.95
C SER A 716 14.82 2.96 20.46
N VAL A 717 15.40 1.90 21.00
CA VAL A 717 16.79 1.86 21.49
C VAL A 717 17.47 0.62 20.92
N CYS A 718 18.62 0.78 20.26
CA CYS A 718 19.50 -0.34 19.90
C CYS A 718 20.85 -0.18 20.59
N ARG A 719 21.36 -1.27 21.18
CA ARG A 719 22.70 -1.40 21.76
C ARG A 719 23.59 -2.17 20.79
N TYR A 720 24.85 -1.78 20.71
CA TYR A 720 25.82 -2.35 19.77
C TYR A 720 27.10 -2.75 20.51
N GLN A 721 27.68 -3.91 20.20
CA GLN A 721 28.94 -4.38 20.79
C GLN A 721 29.84 -5.07 19.75
N PRO A 722 31.17 -4.83 19.73
CA PRO A 722 31.87 -3.71 20.37
C PRO A 722 31.27 -2.34 20.01
N ARG A 723 31.49 -1.34 20.87
CA ARG A 723 31.04 0.03 20.64
C ARG A 723 31.65 0.61 19.35
N GLY A 724 30.82 1.23 18.52
CA GLY A 724 31.25 2.07 17.40
C GLY A 724 31.37 3.55 17.78
N ASN A 725 31.55 4.39 16.77
CA ASN A 725 31.68 5.85 16.89
C ASN A 725 32.87 6.24 17.80
N MET A 726 33.98 5.54 17.63
CA MET A 726 35.25 5.85 18.28
C MET A 726 35.93 7.02 17.56
N LEU A 727 36.38 8.01 18.33
CA LEU A 727 37.00 9.21 17.75
C LEU A 727 38.32 8.88 17.07
N LYS A 728 38.55 9.45 15.89
CA LYS A 728 39.71 9.23 15.02
C LYS A 728 39.85 7.80 14.46
N GLU A 729 38.80 6.98 14.58
CA GLU A 729 38.71 5.70 13.90
C GLU A 729 37.85 5.82 12.63
N LEU A 730 38.04 4.86 11.71
CA LEU A 730 37.24 4.75 10.49
C LEU A 730 35.98 3.93 10.77
N VAL A 731 34.85 4.33 10.17
CA VAL A 731 33.61 3.52 10.22
C VAL A 731 33.83 2.12 9.65
N TYR A 732 34.56 2.03 8.53
CA TYR A 732 35.01 0.78 7.90
C TYR A 732 36.32 1.04 7.12
N LYS A 733 37.04 -0.03 6.75
CA LYS A 733 38.23 0.08 5.89
C LYS A 733 37.81 0.01 4.42
N PRO A 734 38.07 1.06 3.59
CA PRO A 734 37.66 1.06 2.19
C PRO A 734 38.54 0.15 1.34
N GLY A 735 37.95 -0.57 0.39
CA GLY A 735 38.64 -1.46 -0.53
C GLY A 735 37.81 -2.72 -0.83
N ASN A 736 38.36 -3.62 -1.63
CA ASN A 736 37.68 -4.83 -2.08
C ASN A 736 37.00 -5.57 -0.92
N THR A 737 35.75 -5.96 -1.13
CA THR A 737 34.93 -6.65 -0.14
C THR A 737 35.65 -7.87 0.46
N CYS A 738 35.49 -8.09 1.76
CA CYS A 738 36.05 -9.21 2.53
C CYS A 738 37.59 -9.38 2.58
N THR A 739 38.41 -8.49 1.97
CA THR A 739 39.89 -8.68 1.96
C THR A 739 40.60 -8.45 3.30
N ASP A 740 39.89 -7.97 4.33
CA ASP A 740 40.41 -7.76 5.70
C ASP A 740 39.41 -8.25 6.76
N CYS A 741 38.72 -9.36 6.50
CA CYS A 741 38.04 -10.09 7.56
C CYS A 741 39.05 -10.58 8.61
N PHE A 742 38.63 -10.61 9.89
CA PHE A 742 39.50 -11.05 10.99
C PHE A 742 39.93 -12.51 10.83
N VAL A 743 41.15 -12.84 11.27
CA VAL A 743 41.69 -14.20 11.16
C VAL A 743 40.76 -15.23 11.83
N GLY A 744 40.28 -16.19 11.05
CA GLY A 744 39.33 -17.22 11.50
C GLY A 744 37.86 -16.93 11.19
N SER A 745 37.52 -15.72 10.73
CA SER A 745 36.21 -15.42 10.15
C SER A 745 36.09 -15.90 8.70
N LYS A 746 34.85 -16.10 8.25
CA LYS A 746 34.53 -16.40 6.84
C LYS A 746 33.94 -15.17 6.15
N CYS A 747 34.07 -15.08 4.83
CA CYS A 747 33.27 -14.17 4.03
C CYS A 747 31.96 -14.85 3.63
N ILE A 748 30.85 -14.12 3.71
CA ILE A 748 29.60 -14.41 3.02
C ILE A 748 29.64 -13.59 1.73
N GLU A 749 30.24 -14.15 0.67
CA GLU A 749 30.56 -13.45 -0.59
C GLU A 749 29.35 -12.71 -1.18
N GLU A 750 28.18 -13.35 -1.18
CA GLU A 750 26.91 -12.81 -1.70
C GLU A 750 26.45 -11.52 -1.00
N LEU A 751 26.82 -11.36 0.28
CA LEU A 751 26.48 -10.19 1.10
C LEU A 751 27.66 -9.25 1.34
N GLY A 752 28.89 -9.70 1.04
CA GLY A 752 30.10 -8.97 1.35
C GLY A 752 30.42 -8.83 2.84
N LEU A 753 29.92 -9.74 3.68
CA LEU A 753 30.02 -9.64 5.15
C LEU A 753 30.94 -10.69 5.75
N CYS A 754 31.78 -10.29 6.71
CA CYS A 754 32.58 -11.18 7.56
C CYS A 754 31.72 -11.81 8.67
N ASP A 755 31.89 -13.09 8.98
CA ASP A 755 31.14 -13.84 10.01
C ASP A 755 32.05 -14.68 10.93
#